data_AF-A0A941BFT1-F1
#
_entry.id   AF-A0A941BFT1-F1
#
_cell.length_a   1.000
_cell.length_b   1.000
_cell.length_c   1.000
_cell.angle_alpha   90.00
_cell.angle_beta   90.00
_cell.angle_gamma   90.00
#
_symmetry.space_group_name_H-M   'P 1'
#
loop_
_entity.id
_entity.type
_entity.pdbx_description
1 polymer ?
#
loop_
_entity_poly.entity_id
_entity_poly.type
_entity_poly.pdbx_seq_one_letter_code
_entity_poly.pdbx_strand_id
1 'polypeptide(L)'
;MNDPADHVPSAAGPWPPAGAVPVRTDDLYTLLAERGYQYGPAFRGLRAAWRRGEEVFADITLDGATGAASSYLLHPALFDGALHGALLPSGDRRDALLLPFIWRGVRIRNSGARDVRLRLAPNGDDAVSLTLTDTEGREVAAVRSLAFRPVTAEQLDHEGQGGTLLRVTWNTVRVPSDDTATAADWAFLGTDHLGVTGALKAAGRQPGSYPSLRDLDAGLRDGDTVPHVVVVSCTDESAEARAATQRALVLVQEWLDDERLGDARLVLVTRGAVAARTGEDVPDLAGAAVWGLVRAAQSEHPGRFHLVDVDDVESFGAALVSGVEAGEPQFAVRDGGLSRPRLARCPAGTPGRRPDTGGTVLVTGGLGALGALVARHLVRRHGVRRLMLLGRRGPATPGAGDLVAELTELGADVRVVACDAADRAALERVLASVPDRHPLTTVVHAAGAVDDGTVAELTPRKVERVLRPKINAALNLHELTRCDLILFSSVSGLIGSAGQAAYAAANTFLDALAHRRRAIGLPGVSLAWGLWADGMGAELGTADLARMRRNGLAPLTAAQGLALLDAAVSRTEPALAPLRLDDEALRQGAGSLPELLRDLAAPASGGTPAGRPAEAEALRERLAGLPAAERDAAVLEFVRAEVAAVLGHQAPDGVDPGLEFREIGLDSLTNLELNRRLATATGLRLPVTLSFDHPSPAELAGHLARRLA
;
A
#
# COMPACT_ATOMS: atom_id res chain seq x y z
N MET A 1 26.62 35.21 32.37
CA MET A 1 26.56 34.75 33.77
C MET A 1 26.68 33.24 33.69
N ASN A 2 27.87 32.71 33.96
CA ASN A 2 28.18 31.28 33.87
C ASN A 2 27.31 30.51 34.85
N ASP A 3 26.53 29.55 34.36
CA ASP A 3 25.79 28.60 35.19
C ASP A 3 26.79 27.55 35.71
N PRO A 4 27.04 27.45 37.03
CA PRO A 4 28.08 26.63 37.61
C PRO A 4 27.63 25.16 37.77
N ALA A 5 27.28 24.50 36.66
CA ALA A 5 26.95 23.07 36.63
C ALA A 5 27.42 22.34 35.34
N ASP A 6 28.29 22.97 34.54
CA ASP A 6 28.73 22.47 33.22
C ASP A 6 29.88 21.45 33.25
N HIS A 7 30.15 20.84 34.41
CA HIS A 7 31.13 19.76 34.52
C HIS A 7 30.44 18.40 34.60
N VAL A 8 30.31 17.72 33.45
CA VAL A 8 30.30 16.25 33.46
C VAL A 8 31.70 15.83 33.92
N PRO A 9 31.84 15.09 35.04
CA PRO A 9 33.15 14.72 35.55
C PRO A 9 33.88 13.85 34.51
N SER A 10 35.02 14.35 34.05
CA SER A 10 35.94 13.66 33.13
C SER A 10 36.23 12.25 33.65
N ALA A 11 36.15 11.24 32.78
CA ALA A 11 36.56 9.86 33.08
C ALA A 11 38.09 9.66 33.05
N ALA A 12 38.88 10.74 33.16
CA ALA A 12 40.33 10.65 33.31
C ALA A 12 40.70 10.15 34.71
N GLY A 13 41.04 8.86 34.82
CA GLY A 13 41.43 8.21 36.06
C GLY A 13 41.82 6.74 35.85
N PRO A 14 42.27 6.03 36.90
CA PRO A 14 42.58 4.59 36.80
C PRO A 14 41.36 3.80 36.33
N TRP A 15 41.57 2.85 35.42
CA TRP A 15 40.53 2.01 34.81
C TRP A 15 40.80 0.52 35.05
N PRO A 16 39.85 -0.27 35.58
CA PRO A 16 38.55 0.16 36.08
C PRO A 16 38.68 1.09 37.30
N PRO A 17 37.69 1.96 37.58
CA PRO A 17 37.75 2.90 38.69
C PRO A 17 38.00 2.20 40.04
N ALA A 18 38.83 2.81 40.88
CA ALA A 18 39.08 2.29 42.23
C ALA A 18 37.77 2.09 43.01
N GLY A 19 37.63 0.92 43.63
CA GLY A 19 36.42 0.51 44.36
C GLY A 19 35.28 -0.04 43.48
N ALA A 20 35.46 -0.16 42.16
CA ALA A 20 34.48 -0.83 41.30
C ALA A 20 34.66 -2.36 41.33
N VAL A 21 33.56 -3.09 41.45
CA VAL A 21 33.52 -4.56 41.51
C VAL A 21 33.13 -5.12 40.15
N PRO A 22 33.81 -6.16 39.62
CA PRO A 22 33.44 -6.78 38.34
C PRO A 22 31.99 -7.32 38.33
N VAL A 23 31.31 -7.14 37.20
CA VAL A 23 29.98 -7.70 36.91
C VAL A 23 30.16 -8.82 35.89
N ARG A 24 29.49 -9.97 36.10
CA ARG A 24 29.57 -11.10 35.15
C ARG A 24 28.87 -10.74 33.83
N THR A 25 29.58 -10.86 32.71
CA THR A 25 29.09 -10.50 31.37
C THR A 25 29.00 -11.69 30.40
N ASP A 26 29.54 -12.86 30.75
CA ASP A 26 29.69 -14.02 29.85
C ASP A 26 28.35 -14.51 29.25
N ASP A 27 27.28 -14.49 30.05
CA ASP A 27 25.95 -14.94 29.62
C ASP A 27 25.02 -13.78 29.25
N LEU A 28 25.52 -12.54 29.20
CA LEU A 28 24.69 -11.34 29.03
C LEU A 28 23.80 -11.43 27.80
N TYR A 29 24.39 -11.73 26.64
CA TYR A 29 23.63 -11.78 25.38
C TYR A 29 22.69 -12.97 25.28
N THR A 30 22.99 -14.07 25.98
CA THR A 30 22.08 -15.22 26.12
C THR A 30 20.86 -14.81 26.95
N LEU A 31 21.08 -14.18 28.11
CA LEU A 31 20.01 -13.67 28.99
C LEU A 31 19.18 -12.57 28.32
N LEU A 32 19.81 -11.71 27.53
CA LEU A 32 19.13 -10.68 26.75
C LEU A 32 18.25 -11.34 25.66
N ALA A 33 18.77 -12.34 24.95
CA ALA A 33 18.00 -13.07 23.94
C ALA A 33 16.78 -13.80 24.54
N GLU A 34 16.93 -14.44 25.72
CA GLU A 34 15.82 -15.05 26.47
C GLU A 34 14.76 -14.04 26.89
N ARG A 35 15.15 -12.77 27.08
CA ARG A 35 14.25 -11.65 27.39
C ARG A 35 13.70 -10.95 26.14
N GLY A 36 14.05 -11.39 24.93
CA GLY A 36 13.57 -10.82 23.66
C GLY A 36 14.52 -9.82 22.99
N TYR A 37 15.69 -9.54 23.57
CA TYR A 37 16.73 -8.72 22.96
C TYR A 37 17.70 -9.56 22.12
N GLN A 38 17.38 -9.77 20.84
CA GLN A 38 18.28 -10.48 19.91
C GLN A 38 19.25 -9.52 19.21
N TYR A 39 20.50 -9.49 19.69
CA TYR A 39 21.57 -8.72 19.06
C TYR A 39 22.40 -9.57 18.10
N GLY A 40 22.62 -9.06 16.87
CA GLY A 40 23.55 -9.66 15.91
C GLY A 40 25.02 -9.54 16.35
N PRO A 41 25.95 -10.35 15.82
CA PRO A 41 27.34 -10.39 16.27
C PRO A 41 28.05 -9.03 16.30
N ALA A 42 27.77 -8.18 15.32
CA ALA A 42 28.33 -6.82 15.23
C ALA A 42 27.97 -5.90 16.40
N PHE A 43 26.85 -6.16 17.07
CA PHE A 43 26.32 -5.34 18.18
C PHE A 43 26.68 -5.92 19.56
N ARG A 44 27.42 -7.03 19.63
CA ARG A 44 27.83 -7.68 20.88
C ARG A 44 29.16 -7.13 21.40
N GLY A 45 29.28 -5.80 21.45
CA GLY A 45 30.55 -5.11 21.71
C GLY A 45 30.98 -5.03 23.17
N LEU A 46 30.08 -5.21 24.15
CA LEU A 46 30.40 -5.14 25.58
C LEU A 46 31.32 -6.31 25.99
N ARG A 47 32.53 -5.99 26.47
CA ARG A 47 33.59 -6.96 26.82
C ARG A 47 33.70 -7.23 28.30
N ALA A 48 33.67 -6.18 29.10
CA ALA A 48 33.80 -6.25 30.54
C ALA A 48 32.97 -5.13 31.18
N ALA A 49 32.49 -5.37 32.39
CA ALA A 49 31.76 -4.37 33.14
C ALA A 49 32.09 -4.42 34.64
N TRP A 50 31.96 -3.27 35.28
CA TRP A 50 32.16 -3.08 36.71
C TRP A 50 31.07 -2.20 37.28
N ARG A 51 30.81 -2.33 38.58
CA ARG A 51 29.84 -1.53 39.30
C ARG A 51 30.45 -0.89 40.53
N ARG A 52 30.12 0.38 40.79
CA ARG A 52 30.47 1.09 42.02
C ARG A 52 29.24 1.84 42.52
N GLY A 53 28.60 1.33 43.56
CA GLY A 53 27.27 1.82 43.96
C GLY A 53 26.27 1.63 42.82
N GLU A 54 25.62 2.71 42.40
CA GLU A 54 24.69 2.73 41.26
C GLU A 54 25.35 3.10 39.92
N GLU A 55 26.66 3.38 39.92
CA GLU A 55 27.40 3.64 38.68
C GLU A 55 27.81 2.34 38.01
N VAL A 56 27.70 2.32 36.68
CA VAL A 56 28.15 1.21 35.83
C VAL A 56 29.28 1.69 34.92
N PHE A 57 30.32 0.87 34.84
CA PHE A 57 31.47 1.08 33.97
C PHE A 57 31.59 -0.10 33.02
N ALA A 58 31.89 0.13 31.74
CA ALA A 58 32.06 -0.97 30.79
C ALA A 58 33.10 -0.69 29.70
N ASP A 59 33.79 -1.73 29.24
CA ASP A 59 34.61 -1.70 28.04
C ASP A 59 33.79 -2.22 26.85
N ILE A 60 33.77 -1.46 25.76
CA ILE A 60 33.05 -1.79 24.54
C ILE A 60 34.01 -1.72 23.35
N THR A 61 34.09 -2.81 22.60
CA THR A 61 34.94 -2.95 21.42
C THR A 61 34.09 -3.24 20.19
N LEU A 62 34.38 -2.55 19.10
CA LEU A 62 33.77 -2.76 17.80
C LEU A 62 34.41 -3.97 17.09
N ASP A 63 33.62 -5.02 16.82
CA ASP A 63 34.11 -6.22 16.14
C ASP A 63 34.36 -6.03 14.64
N GLY A 64 35.43 -6.66 14.14
CA GLY A 64 36.06 -6.43 12.83
C GLY A 64 35.24 -6.75 11.57
N ALA A 65 34.00 -7.22 11.69
CA ALA A 65 33.09 -7.44 10.55
C ALA A 65 32.31 -6.16 10.14
N THR A 66 32.53 -5.06 10.85
CA THR A 66 31.90 -3.76 10.59
C THR A 66 32.85 -2.87 9.78
N GLY A 67 32.32 -2.07 8.85
CA GLY A 67 33.10 -1.23 7.93
C GLY A 67 34.10 -0.26 8.61
N ALA A 68 34.77 0.59 7.83
CA ALA A 68 35.77 1.50 8.38
C ALA A 68 35.16 2.39 9.48
N ALA A 69 35.58 2.21 10.74
CA ALA A 69 35.08 2.97 11.89
C ALA A 69 35.27 4.50 11.71
N SER A 70 36.27 4.90 10.91
CA SER A 70 36.57 6.29 10.53
C SER A 70 35.53 6.92 9.61
N SER A 71 34.59 6.16 9.04
CA SER A 71 33.49 6.67 8.22
C SER A 71 32.32 7.23 9.06
N TYR A 72 32.36 7.07 10.38
CA TYR A 72 31.30 7.53 11.30
C TYR A 72 31.86 8.48 12.36
N LEU A 73 31.07 9.48 12.77
CA LEU A 73 31.39 10.32 13.94
C LEU A 73 31.47 9.48 15.22
N LEU A 74 30.57 8.50 15.34
CA LEU A 74 30.55 7.44 16.35
C LEU A 74 29.91 6.22 15.70
N HIS A 75 30.56 5.06 15.75
CA HIS A 75 30.04 3.86 15.10
C HIS A 75 28.73 3.39 15.76
N PRO A 76 27.63 3.15 15.02
CA PRO A 76 26.33 2.80 15.61
C PRO A 76 26.36 1.59 16.53
N ALA A 77 27.07 0.53 16.14
CA ALA A 77 27.20 -0.68 16.96
C ALA A 77 27.97 -0.45 18.27
N LEU A 78 28.90 0.50 18.28
CA LEU A 78 29.68 0.86 19.46
C LEU A 78 28.86 1.75 20.41
N PHE A 79 28.02 2.64 19.86
CA PHE A 79 27.07 3.40 20.65
C PHE A 79 25.95 2.53 21.23
N ASP A 80 25.38 1.61 20.44
CA ASP A 80 24.35 0.68 20.91
C ASP A 80 24.89 -0.26 21.99
N GLY A 81 26.08 -0.83 21.78
CA GLY A 81 26.75 -1.66 22.80
C GLY A 81 26.99 -0.93 24.12
N ALA A 82 27.11 0.40 24.11
CA ALA A 82 27.18 1.20 25.33
C ALA A 82 25.86 1.21 26.11
N LEU A 83 24.72 1.15 25.43
CA LEU A 83 23.42 1.13 26.09
C LEU A 83 23.17 -0.19 26.82
N HIS A 84 23.86 -1.26 26.43
CA HIS A 84 23.74 -2.57 27.09
C HIS A 84 24.27 -2.53 28.53
N GLY A 85 25.13 -1.56 28.87
CA GLY A 85 25.55 -1.31 30.25
C GLY A 85 24.36 -1.00 31.18
N ALA A 86 23.30 -0.37 30.68
CA ALA A 86 22.09 -0.08 31.45
C ALA A 86 21.21 -1.33 31.66
N LEU A 87 21.43 -2.39 30.86
CA LEU A 87 20.71 -3.65 30.92
C LEU A 87 21.40 -4.68 31.83
N LEU A 88 22.55 -4.34 32.42
CA LEU A 88 23.28 -5.24 33.33
C LEU A 88 22.46 -5.51 34.61
N PRO A 89 22.40 -6.78 35.08
CA PRO A 89 21.59 -7.15 36.23
C PRO A 89 21.90 -6.29 37.47
N SER A 90 20.89 -5.63 38.04
CA SER A 90 21.01 -4.81 39.25
C SER A 90 20.09 -5.39 40.32
N GLY A 91 20.61 -5.59 41.53
CA GLY A 91 20.05 -6.46 42.56
C GLY A 91 18.68 -6.11 43.13
N ASP A 92 17.91 -5.20 42.54
CA ASP A 92 16.56 -4.85 43.00
C ASP A 92 15.61 -4.24 41.94
N ARG A 93 15.89 -4.39 40.62
CA ARG A 93 15.00 -3.83 39.56
C ARG A 93 14.65 -4.80 38.42
N ARG A 94 13.42 -5.34 38.57
CA ARG A 94 12.30 -5.64 37.63
C ARG A 94 12.51 -6.51 36.38
N ASP A 95 11.62 -7.49 36.27
CA ASP A 95 11.30 -8.37 35.12
C ASP A 95 10.70 -7.64 33.88
N ALA A 96 10.95 -6.33 33.69
CA ALA A 96 10.38 -5.54 32.60
C ALA A 96 11.45 -5.12 31.58
N LEU A 97 11.14 -5.24 30.28
CA LEU A 97 12.01 -4.78 29.20
C LEU A 97 12.08 -3.25 29.19
N LEU A 98 13.26 -2.68 29.46
CA LEU A 98 13.48 -1.23 29.47
C LEU A 98 14.12 -0.75 28.17
N LEU A 99 13.44 0.09 27.41
CA LEU A 99 13.97 0.72 26.19
C LEU A 99 14.32 2.19 26.40
N PRO A 100 15.42 2.69 25.82
CA PRO A 100 15.72 4.13 25.78
C PRO A 100 14.60 4.90 25.08
N PHE A 101 14.05 5.94 25.72
CA PHE A 101 12.89 6.70 25.22
C PHE A 101 13.18 8.19 24.98
N ILE A 102 13.77 8.88 25.96
CA ILE A 102 14.06 10.33 25.85
C ILE A 102 15.54 10.59 26.07
N TRP A 103 16.15 11.31 25.14
CA TRP A 103 17.54 11.76 25.18
C TRP A 103 17.60 13.27 25.38
N ARG A 104 18.45 13.76 26.28
CA ARG A 104 18.68 15.19 26.50
C ARG A 104 20.16 15.48 26.62
N GLY A 105 20.61 16.56 25.96
CA GLY A 105 21.99 17.05 26.03
C GLY A 105 23.00 16.03 25.48
N VAL A 106 22.79 15.58 24.24
CA VAL A 106 23.69 14.66 23.53
C VAL A 106 24.82 15.46 22.90
N ARG A 107 26.06 15.06 23.15
CA ARG A 107 27.28 15.58 22.54
C ARG A 107 28.07 14.41 21.97
N ILE A 108 28.53 14.51 20.72
CA ILE A 108 29.33 13.47 20.05
C ILE A 108 30.54 14.15 19.42
N ARG A 109 31.70 13.54 19.55
CA ARG A 109 32.96 13.99 18.96
C ARG A 109 33.46 12.93 17.98
N ASN A 110 33.91 13.36 16.80
CA ASN A 110 34.53 12.46 15.85
C ASN A 110 35.85 11.93 16.43
N SER A 111 35.88 10.65 16.79
CA SER A 111 37.07 10.01 17.39
C SER A 111 37.65 8.88 16.55
N GLY A 112 36.88 8.32 15.61
CA GLY A 112 37.25 7.08 14.90
C GLY A 112 37.50 5.90 15.84
N ALA A 113 37.08 5.98 17.11
CA ALA A 113 37.41 5.00 18.14
C ALA A 113 36.75 3.65 17.84
N ARG A 114 37.54 2.57 17.98
CA ARG A 114 37.05 1.19 17.93
C ARG A 114 36.83 0.61 19.32
N ASP A 115 37.44 1.21 20.33
CA ASP A 115 37.37 0.81 21.73
C ASP A 115 36.97 2.02 22.56
N VAL A 116 35.91 1.88 23.35
CA VAL A 116 35.44 2.92 24.26
C VAL A 116 35.17 2.39 25.66
N ARG A 117 35.33 3.29 26.61
CA ARG A 117 35.01 3.13 28.02
C ARG A 117 33.73 3.88 28.32
N LEU A 118 32.75 3.17 28.86
CA LEU A 118 31.46 3.68 29.27
C LEU A 118 31.45 3.98 30.75
N ARG A 119 30.87 5.12 31.12
CA ARG A 119 30.33 5.39 32.46
C ARG A 119 28.85 5.72 32.36
N LEU A 120 28.03 4.98 33.10
CA LEU A 120 26.64 5.31 33.39
C LEU A 120 26.52 5.73 34.85
N ALA A 121 25.83 6.84 35.10
CA ALA A 121 25.53 7.29 36.46
C ALA A 121 24.05 7.68 36.58
N PRO A 122 23.40 7.43 37.73
CA PRO A 122 21.99 7.81 37.95
C PRO A 122 21.73 9.28 37.68
N ASN A 123 20.58 9.59 37.08
CA ASN A 123 20.13 10.96 36.83
C ASN A 123 18.60 11.08 36.97
N GLY A 124 18.10 10.78 38.17
CA GLY A 124 16.67 10.67 38.49
C GLY A 124 16.18 9.21 38.54
N ASP A 125 14.88 9.01 38.83
CA ASP A 125 14.34 7.69 39.16
C ASP A 125 14.33 6.68 38.00
N ASP A 126 14.16 7.18 36.76
CA ASP A 126 14.04 6.39 35.53
C ASP A 126 15.04 6.83 34.43
N ALA A 127 16.10 7.54 34.81
CA ALA A 127 17.07 8.07 33.85
C ALA A 127 18.52 7.95 34.32
N VAL A 128 19.43 7.85 33.34
CA VAL A 128 20.88 7.80 33.55
C VAL A 128 21.57 8.88 32.74
N SER A 129 22.74 9.31 33.18
CA SER A 129 23.72 10.01 32.35
C SER A 129 24.68 9.00 31.74
N LEU A 130 25.14 9.25 30.51
CA LEU A 130 26.05 8.37 29.78
C LEU A 130 27.26 9.16 29.33
N THR A 131 28.46 8.65 29.59
CA THR A 131 29.72 9.22 29.08
C THR A 131 30.55 8.11 28.44
N LEU A 132 31.02 8.35 27.23
CA LEU A 132 31.94 7.51 26.48
C LEU A 132 33.27 8.22 26.33
N THR A 133 34.36 7.53 26.65
CA THR A 133 35.73 7.96 26.34
C THR A 133 36.47 6.92 25.54
N ASP A 134 37.51 7.30 24.82
CA ASP A 134 38.46 6.33 24.26
C ASP A 134 39.38 5.76 25.35
N THR A 135 40.31 4.89 24.97
CA THR A 135 41.28 4.27 25.88
C THR A 135 42.29 5.25 26.46
N GLU A 136 42.47 6.41 25.83
CA GLU A 136 43.31 7.53 26.30
C GLU A 136 42.54 8.50 27.22
N GLY A 137 41.22 8.27 27.43
CA GLY A 137 40.37 9.07 28.30
C GLY A 137 39.79 10.32 27.63
N ARG A 138 39.91 10.47 26.31
CA ARG A 138 39.29 11.57 25.55
C ARG A 138 37.81 11.29 25.35
N GLU A 139 36.98 12.31 25.56
CA GLU A 139 35.52 12.21 25.39
C GLU A 139 35.16 11.88 23.93
N VAL A 140 34.40 10.81 23.73
CA VAL A 140 33.84 10.37 22.45
C VAL A 140 32.38 10.77 22.34
N ALA A 141 31.59 10.57 23.39
CA ALA A 141 30.23 11.04 23.48
C ALA A 141 29.78 11.27 24.93
N ALA A 142 28.80 12.14 25.12
CA ALA A 142 28.15 12.33 26.40
C ALA A 142 26.65 12.57 26.20
N VAL A 143 25.83 12.01 27.07
CA VAL A 143 24.38 12.22 27.13
C VAL A 143 24.06 12.65 28.55
N ARG A 144 23.52 13.87 28.68
CA ARG A 144 23.19 14.42 29.99
C ARG A 144 22.10 13.62 30.69
N SER A 145 21.05 13.22 29.98
CA SER A 145 19.96 12.41 30.53
C SER A 145 19.38 11.48 29.47
N LEU A 146 19.28 10.21 29.82
CA LEU A 146 18.69 9.13 29.04
C LEU A 146 17.62 8.45 29.89
N ALA A 147 16.34 8.66 29.58
CA ALA A 147 15.22 8.05 30.27
C ALA A 147 14.80 6.73 29.62
N PHE A 148 14.50 5.72 30.44
CA PHE A 148 14.02 4.42 29.99
C PHE A 148 12.53 4.23 30.25
N ARG A 149 11.85 3.45 29.42
CA ARG A 149 10.45 3.04 29.68
C ARG A 149 10.30 1.52 29.64
N PRO A 150 9.47 0.95 30.52
CA PRO A 150 9.12 -0.46 30.46
C PRO A 150 8.19 -0.72 29.28
N VAL A 151 8.44 -1.81 28.57
CA VAL A 151 7.60 -2.35 27.49
C VAL A 151 7.23 -3.78 27.87
N THR A 152 5.97 -4.18 27.68
CA THR A 152 5.54 -5.57 27.92
C THR A 152 5.87 -6.44 26.70
N ALA A 153 6.06 -7.74 26.91
CA ALA A 153 6.28 -8.69 25.81
C ALA A 153 5.12 -8.67 24.78
N GLU A 154 3.89 -8.41 25.23
CA GLU A 154 2.70 -8.26 24.36
C GLU A 154 2.74 -7.00 23.47
N GLN A 155 3.37 -5.91 23.92
CA GLN A 155 3.57 -4.70 23.12
C GLN A 155 4.67 -4.91 22.05
N LEU A 156 5.71 -5.67 22.38
CA LEU A 156 6.76 -6.06 21.42
C LEU A 156 6.25 -7.08 20.39
N ASP A 157 5.30 -7.95 20.78
CA ASP A 157 4.60 -8.82 19.83
C ASP A 157 3.72 -8.01 18.86
N HIS A 158 3.17 -6.88 19.30
CA HIS A 158 2.40 -5.96 18.44
C HIS A 158 3.27 -5.07 17.54
N GLU A 159 4.45 -4.64 17.99
CA GLU A 159 5.36 -3.81 17.18
C GLU A 159 6.33 -4.64 16.30
N GLY A 160 6.58 -5.91 16.64
CA GLY A 160 7.39 -6.86 15.87
C GLY A 160 6.65 -7.61 14.76
N GLN A 161 5.31 -7.60 14.74
CA GLN A 161 4.50 -8.29 13.74
C GLN A 161 4.17 -7.35 12.57
N GLY A 162 5.14 -7.17 11.66
CA GLY A 162 5.17 -6.18 10.58
C GLY A 162 3.98 -6.16 9.60
N GLY A 163 2.84 -5.65 10.02
CA GLY A 163 1.66 -5.32 9.23
C GLY A 163 0.96 -4.10 9.83
N THR A 164 0.32 -3.28 8.99
CA THR A 164 -0.33 -2.02 9.39
C THR A 164 -1.75 -1.95 8.84
N LEU A 165 -2.67 -1.40 9.64
CA LEU A 165 -4.01 -1.08 9.18
C LEU A 165 -4.03 0.35 8.64
N LEU A 166 -4.31 0.49 7.35
CA LEU A 166 -4.48 1.77 6.70
C LEU A 166 -5.95 2.02 6.39
N ARG A 167 -6.28 3.29 6.16
CA ARG A 167 -7.59 3.73 5.64
C ARG A 167 -7.39 4.76 4.55
N VAL A 168 -8.35 4.86 3.64
CA VAL A 168 -8.42 5.99 2.71
C VAL A 168 -8.89 7.23 3.47
N THR A 169 -8.18 8.33 3.28
CA THR A 169 -8.49 9.66 3.76
C THR A 169 -8.56 10.59 2.56
N TRP A 170 -9.41 11.62 2.64
CA TRP A 170 -9.58 12.58 1.56
C TRP A 170 -9.06 13.93 2.03
N ASN A 171 -7.95 14.36 1.44
CA ASN A 171 -7.26 15.58 1.82
C ASN A 171 -7.72 16.72 0.91
N THR A 172 -8.11 17.84 1.51
CA THR A 172 -8.51 19.04 0.77
C THR A 172 -7.36 19.52 -0.11
N VAL A 173 -7.67 19.84 -1.36
CA VAL A 173 -6.72 20.41 -2.31
C VAL A 173 -7.04 21.89 -2.47
N ARG A 174 -6.00 22.72 -2.43
CA ARG A 174 -6.10 24.12 -2.87
C ARG A 174 -5.59 24.17 -4.29
N VAL A 175 -6.49 24.39 -5.25
CA VAL A 175 -6.09 24.64 -6.63
C VAL A 175 -5.79 26.14 -6.76
N PRO A 176 -4.57 26.54 -7.18
CA PRO A 176 -4.27 27.92 -7.48
C PRO A 176 -5.19 28.42 -8.59
N SER A 177 -5.82 29.57 -8.38
CA SER A 177 -6.56 30.28 -9.42
C SER A 177 -5.57 31.01 -10.33
N ASP A 178 -4.89 30.28 -11.21
CA ASP A 178 -4.09 30.90 -12.28
C ASP A 178 -5.02 31.22 -13.45
N ASP A 179 -5.30 32.52 -13.64
CA ASP A 179 -6.08 33.09 -14.76
C ASP A 179 -5.39 32.95 -16.13
N THR A 180 -4.23 32.27 -16.20
CA THR A 180 -3.38 32.20 -17.39
C THR A 180 -3.49 30.89 -18.19
N ALA A 181 -4.33 29.94 -17.77
CA ALA A 181 -4.55 28.73 -18.56
C ALA A 181 -5.41 29.05 -19.79
N THR A 182 -4.90 28.76 -20.99
CA THR A 182 -5.71 28.72 -22.21
C THR A 182 -6.88 27.77 -21.97
N ALA A 183 -8.11 28.26 -22.14
CA ALA A 183 -9.31 27.46 -21.90
C ALA A 183 -9.24 26.19 -22.74
N ALA A 184 -9.12 25.04 -22.09
CA ALA A 184 -9.18 23.75 -22.77
C ALA A 184 -10.53 23.61 -23.46
N ASP A 185 -10.58 22.95 -24.62
CA ASP A 185 -11.84 22.61 -25.27
C ASP A 185 -12.46 21.38 -24.60
N TRP A 186 -13.75 21.50 -24.24
CA TRP A 186 -14.49 20.45 -23.54
C TRP A 186 -15.53 19.82 -24.47
N ALA A 187 -15.80 18.53 -24.28
CA ALA A 187 -16.93 17.83 -24.86
C ALA A 187 -17.61 16.97 -23.80
N PHE A 188 -18.93 16.79 -23.93
CA PHE A 188 -19.73 15.88 -23.14
C PHE A 188 -20.19 14.71 -24.01
N LEU A 189 -20.06 13.50 -23.47
CA LEU A 189 -20.37 12.25 -24.13
C LEU A 189 -21.56 11.56 -23.49
N GLY A 190 -22.54 11.17 -24.31
CA GLY A 190 -23.69 10.39 -23.87
C GLY A 190 -24.81 11.23 -23.27
N THR A 191 -25.56 10.65 -22.34
CA THR A 191 -26.69 11.31 -21.68
C THR A 191 -26.24 11.96 -20.37
N ASP A 192 -26.64 13.22 -20.18
CA ASP A 192 -26.27 14.01 -19.00
C ASP A 192 -27.23 13.78 -17.82
N HIS A 193 -27.05 12.66 -17.14
CA HIS A 193 -27.86 12.30 -15.97
C HIS A 193 -27.51 13.12 -14.72
N LEU A 194 -26.33 13.75 -14.68
CA LEU A 194 -25.80 14.42 -13.49
C LEU A 194 -25.81 15.95 -13.60
N GLY A 195 -26.24 16.51 -14.73
CA GLY A 195 -26.26 17.96 -14.99
C GLY A 195 -24.87 18.55 -15.24
N VAL A 196 -23.91 17.74 -15.67
CA VAL A 196 -22.50 18.12 -15.90
C VAL A 196 -22.38 19.21 -16.95
N THR A 197 -23.14 19.12 -18.04
CA THR A 197 -23.14 20.13 -19.12
C THR A 197 -23.57 21.49 -18.60
N GLY A 198 -24.59 21.52 -17.73
CA GLY A 198 -25.04 22.74 -17.06
C GLY A 198 -23.98 23.30 -16.11
N ALA A 199 -23.36 22.45 -15.31
CA ALA A 199 -22.30 22.81 -14.39
C ALA A 199 -21.05 23.38 -15.11
N LEU A 200 -20.65 22.78 -16.23
CA LEU A 200 -19.55 23.27 -17.06
C LEU A 200 -19.86 24.65 -17.68
N LYS A 201 -21.11 24.84 -18.15
CA LYS A 201 -21.57 26.15 -18.66
C LYS A 201 -21.56 27.23 -17.58
N ALA A 202 -22.01 26.90 -16.37
CA ALA A 202 -21.95 27.80 -15.23
C ALA A 202 -20.50 28.15 -14.83
N ALA A 203 -19.56 27.24 -15.07
CA ALA A 203 -18.11 27.46 -14.88
C ALA A 203 -17.42 28.16 -16.07
N GLY A 204 -18.17 28.69 -17.04
CA GLY A 204 -17.62 29.43 -18.17
C GLY A 204 -17.00 28.56 -19.27
N ARG A 205 -17.32 27.26 -19.33
CA ARG A 205 -16.94 26.36 -20.42
C ARG A 205 -18.12 26.18 -21.40
N GLN A 206 -17.84 25.92 -22.66
CA GLN A 206 -18.86 25.64 -23.68
C GLN A 206 -18.64 24.24 -24.26
N PRO A 207 -19.06 23.17 -23.55
CA PRO A 207 -18.78 21.82 -24.00
C PRO A 207 -19.59 21.48 -25.26
N GLY A 208 -18.93 20.92 -26.28
CA GLY A 208 -19.60 20.21 -27.37
C GLY A 208 -20.37 19.00 -26.83
N SER A 209 -21.43 18.55 -27.50
CA SER A 209 -22.26 17.42 -27.01
C SER A 209 -22.37 16.35 -28.08
N TYR A 210 -21.97 15.13 -27.72
CA TYR A 210 -21.93 13.98 -28.63
C TYR A 210 -22.67 12.80 -27.98
N PRO A 211 -23.63 12.15 -28.67
CA PRO A 211 -24.36 11.02 -28.09
C PRO A 211 -23.48 9.78 -27.83
N SER A 212 -22.41 9.59 -28.58
CA SER A 212 -21.49 8.46 -28.45
C SER A 212 -20.08 8.78 -28.95
N LEU A 213 -19.10 7.92 -28.66
CA LEU A 213 -17.74 8.09 -29.19
C LEU A 213 -17.72 8.00 -30.71
N ARG A 214 -18.65 7.24 -31.31
CA ARG A 214 -18.80 7.16 -32.76
C ARG A 214 -19.25 8.50 -33.37
N ASP A 215 -20.11 9.24 -32.67
CA ASP A 215 -20.56 10.56 -33.15
C ASP A 215 -19.45 11.60 -33.02
N LEU A 216 -18.65 11.53 -31.95
CA LEU A 216 -17.43 12.32 -31.82
C LEU A 216 -16.46 12.01 -32.96
N ASP A 217 -16.19 10.72 -33.22
CA ASP A 217 -15.35 10.27 -34.35
C ASP A 217 -15.86 10.80 -35.70
N ALA A 218 -17.16 10.77 -35.94
CA ALA A 218 -17.76 11.33 -37.16
C ALA A 218 -17.49 12.85 -37.29
N GLY A 219 -17.71 13.62 -36.22
CA GLY A 219 -17.40 15.06 -36.22
C GLY A 219 -15.92 15.35 -36.49
N LEU A 220 -15.02 14.57 -35.89
CA LEU A 220 -13.57 14.69 -36.14
C LEU A 220 -13.19 14.38 -37.59
N ARG A 221 -13.90 13.45 -38.26
CA ARG A 221 -13.70 13.18 -39.70
C ARG A 221 -14.24 14.30 -40.59
N ASP A 222 -15.28 14.99 -40.13
CA ASP A 222 -15.90 16.12 -40.83
C ASP A 222 -15.15 17.45 -40.59
N GLY A 223 -14.08 17.43 -39.79
CA GLY A 223 -13.13 18.54 -39.61
C GLY A 223 -13.20 19.23 -38.25
N ASP A 224 -13.97 18.71 -37.29
CA ASP A 224 -13.98 19.22 -35.92
C ASP A 224 -12.61 19.02 -35.25
N THR A 225 -12.26 19.93 -34.35
CA THR A 225 -11.02 19.84 -33.55
C THR A 225 -11.18 18.81 -32.44
N VAL A 226 -10.11 18.04 -32.18
CA VAL A 226 -10.08 17.10 -31.05
C VAL A 226 -10.26 17.85 -29.72
N PRO A 227 -11.31 17.54 -28.92
CA PRO A 227 -11.47 18.16 -27.62
C PRO A 227 -10.34 17.74 -26.68
N HIS A 228 -9.86 18.68 -25.87
CA HIS A 228 -8.81 18.41 -24.88
C HIS A 228 -9.34 17.57 -23.71
N VAL A 229 -10.61 17.76 -23.35
CA VAL A 229 -11.28 17.06 -22.26
C VAL A 229 -12.63 16.55 -22.73
N VAL A 230 -12.86 15.24 -22.58
CA VAL A 230 -14.14 14.59 -22.84
C VAL A 230 -14.71 14.09 -21.53
N VAL A 231 -15.93 14.48 -21.20
CA VAL A 231 -16.58 14.15 -19.92
C VAL A 231 -17.76 13.21 -20.15
N VAL A 232 -17.91 12.20 -19.30
CA VAL A 232 -19.01 11.23 -19.32
C VAL A 232 -19.62 11.07 -17.93
N SER A 233 -20.95 10.93 -17.87
CA SER A 233 -21.63 10.46 -16.66
C SER A 233 -21.67 8.93 -16.66
N CYS A 234 -21.07 8.29 -15.65
CA CYS A 234 -20.83 6.85 -15.66
C CYS A 234 -22.04 6.00 -15.28
N THR A 235 -22.92 6.55 -14.46
CA THR A 235 -24.01 5.84 -13.79
C THR A 235 -25.27 6.68 -13.72
N ASP A 236 -26.41 5.99 -13.75
CA ASP A 236 -27.71 6.50 -13.36
C ASP A 236 -28.17 5.77 -12.07
N GLU A 237 -29.24 6.24 -11.43
CA GLU A 237 -29.74 5.69 -10.16
C GLU A 237 -30.18 4.21 -10.24
N SER A 238 -30.41 3.68 -11.44
CA SER A 238 -30.87 2.31 -11.70
C SER A 238 -29.75 1.37 -12.15
N ALA A 239 -28.52 1.87 -12.30
CA ALA A 239 -27.45 1.13 -12.94
C ALA A 239 -27.03 -0.10 -12.12
N GLU A 240 -27.18 -1.28 -12.70
CA GLU A 240 -26.56 -2.49 -12.16
C GLU A 240 -25.04 -2.42 -12.27
N ALA A 241 -24.31 -2.68 -11.19
CA ALA A 241 -22.85 -2.56 -11.13
C ALA A 241 -22.12 -3.34 -12.24
N ARG A 242 -22.59 -4.56 -12.56
CA ARG A 242 -22.05 -5.37 -13.65
C ARG A 242 -22.21 -4.68 -15.00
N ALA A 243 -23.41 -4.17 -15.30
CA ALA A 243 -23.70 -3.51 -16.56
C ALA A 243 -22.91 -2.19 -16.69
N ALA A 244 -22.81 -1.41 -15.61
CA ALA A 244 -22.01 -0.19 -15.57
C ALA A 244 -20.52 -0.47 -15.82
N THR A 245 -19.97 -1.51 -15.18
CA THR A 245 -18.57 -1.92 -15.38
C THR A 245 -18.30 -2.36 -16.82
N GLN A 246 -19.22 -3.12 -17.43
CA GLN A 246 -19.11 -3.53 -18.84
C GLN A 246 -19.17 -2.34 -19.81
N ARG A 247 -20.08 -1.38 -19.58
CA ARG A 247 -20.15 -0.16 -20.39
C ARG A 247 -18.89 0.69 -20.25
N ALA A 248 -18.39 0.84 -19.03
CA ALA A 248 -17.14 1.56 -18.78
C ALA A 248 -15.94 0.87 -19.47
N LEU A 249 -15.88 -0.47 -19.44
CA LEU A 249 -14.83 -1.20 -20.15
C LEU A 249 -14.86 -0.92 -21.67
N VAL A 250 -16.05 -1.03 -22.29
CA VAL A 250 -16.20 -0.78 -23.73
C VAL A 250 -15.80 0.66 -24.07
N LEU A 251 -16.26 1.63 -23.27
CA LEU A 251 -15.90 3.04 -23.46
C LEU A 251 -14.39 3.25 -23.38
N VAL A 252 -13.73 2.64 -22.40
CA VAL A 252 -12.28 2.77 -22.22
C VAL A 252 -11.53 2.09 -23.38
N GLN A 253 -11.99 0.93 -23.85
CA GLN A 253 -11.39 0.25 -25.01
C GLN A 253 -11.52 1.09 -26.28
N GLU A 254 -12.73 1.57 -26.60
CA GLU A 254 -12.98 2.44 -27.76
C GLU A 254 -12.18 3.74 -27.70
N TRP A 255 -12.02 4.32 -26.49
CA TRP A 255 -11.19 5.51 -26.27
C TRP A 255 -9.70 5.27 -26.52
N LEU A 256 -9.20 4.08 -26.19
CA LEU A 256 -7.79 3.72 -26.35
C LEU A 256 -7.47 3.33 -27.80
N ASP A 257 -8.43 2.78 -28.53
CA ASP A 257 -8.29 2.38 -29.93
C ASP A 257 -8.20 3.57 -30.90
N ASP A 258 -8.64 4.78 -30.50
CA ASP A 258 -8.54 6.00 -31.32
C ASP A 258 -7.27 6.81 -31.01
N GLU A 259 -6.28 6.69 -31.89
CA GLU A 259 -5.00 7.39 -31.75
C GLU A 259 -5.12 8.93 -31.75
N ARG A 260 -6.15 9.50 -32.38
CA ARG A 260 -6.36 10.96 -32.40
C ARG A 260 -6.69 11.51 -31.02
N LEU A 261 -7.25 10.66 -30.14
CA LEU A 261 -7.58 10.99 -28.75
C LEU A 261 -6.37 10.78 -27.82
N GLY A 262 -5.17 10.51 -28.36
CA GLY A 262 -3.94 10.25 -27.63
C GLY A 262 -3.56 11.31 -26.60
N ASP A 263 -3.81 12.59 -26.94
CA ASP A 263 -3.52 13.74 -26.09
C ASP A 263 -4.71 14.25 -25.28
N ALA A 264 -5.92 13.74 -25.56
CA ALA A 264 -7.15 14.09 -24.87
C ALA A 264 -7.29 13.30 -23.55
N ARG A 265 -8.10 13.83 -22.64
CA ARG A 265 -8.40 13.22 -21.34
C ARG A 265 -9.86 12.81 -21.27
N LEU A 266 -10.12 11.56 -20.85
CA LEU A 266 -11.47 11.10 -20.55
C LEU A 266 -11.75 11.26 -19.04
N VAL A 267 -12.76 12.06 -18.71
CA VAL A 267 -13.20 12.36 -17.34
C VAL A 267 -14.48 11.59 -17.06
N LEU A 268 -14.40 10.66 -16.13
CA LEU A 268 -15.49 9.79 -15.70
C LEU A 268 -16.11 10.36 -14.42
N VAL A 269 -17.34 10.85 -14.52
CA VAL A 269 -18.07 11.49 -13.41
C VAL A 269 -19.09 10.52 -12.81
N THR A 270 -19.03 10.36 -11.50
CA THR A 270 -19.99 9.60 -10.67
C THR A 270 -20.61 10.49 -9.60
N ARG A 271 -21.67 10.01 -8.94
CA ARG A 271 -22.30 10.71 -7.81
C ARG A 271 -22.47 9.77 -6.62
N GLY A 272 -21.75 10.03 -5.53
CA GLY A 272 -21.83 9.20 -4.33
C GLY A 272 -21.29 7.78 -4.50
N ALA A 273 -20.28 7.62 -5.38
CA ALA A 273 -19.56 6.36 -5.59
C ALA A 273 -18.37 6.19 -4.63
N VAL A 274 -18.01 7.24 -3.89
CA VAL A 274 -16.94 7.22 -2.89
C VAL A 274 -17.38 7.90 -1.60
N ALA A 275 -16.85 7.43 -0.48
CA ALA A 275 -16.99 8.11 0.81
C ALA A 275 -15.82 9.08 0.99
N ALA A 276 -16.03 10.35 0.61
CA ALA A 276 -15.06 11.43 0.72
C ALA A 276 -14.99 12.03 2.14
N ARG A 277 -16.05 11.86 2.94
CA ARG A 277 -16.17 12.34 4.31
C ARG A 277 -16.27 11.17 5.28
N THR A 278 -15.88 11.40 6.54
CA THR A 278 -15.99 10.36 7.58
C THR A 278 -17.47 10.05 7.83
N GLY A 279 -17.84 8.76 7.74
CA GLY A 279 -19.23 8.32 7.92
C GLY A 279 -20.14 8.55 6.73
N GLU A 280 -19.61 9.01 5.59
CA GLU A 280 -20.40 9.19 4.35
C GLU A 280 -20.88 7.84 3.81
N ASP A 281 -22.13 7.84 3.34
CA ASP A 281 -22.74 6.73 2.63
C ASP A 281 -22.21 6.64 1.19
N VAL A 282 -22.31 5.46 0.58
CA VAL A 282 -21.96 5.20 -0.82
C VAL A 282 -23.17 4.58 -1.52
N PRO A 283 -24.15 5.40 -1.96
CA PRO A 283 -25.33 4.90 -2.65
C PRO A 283 -25.03 4.36 -4.07
N ASP A 284 -24.03 4.93 -4.76
CA ASP A 284 -23.68 4.52 -6.13
C ASP A 284 -22.62 3.40 -6.13
N LEU A 285 -23.07 2.19 -5.77
CA LEU A 285 -22.22 0.99 -5.79
C LEU A 285 -21.74 0.64 -7.21
N ALA A 286 -22.52 0.99 -8.24
CA ALA A 286 -22.16 0.75 -9.63
C ALA A 286 -21.00 1.65 -10.06
N GLY A 287 -21.03 2.92 -9.68
CA GLY A 287 -19.96 3.88 -9.90
C GLY A 287 -18.71 3.44 -9.16
N ALA A 288 -18.82 2.89 -7.95
CA ALA A 288 -17.67 2.37 -7.23
C ALA A 288 -16.96 1.24 -8.00
N ALA A 289 -17.71 0.36 -8.67
CA ALA A 289 -17.12 -0.66 -9.54
C ALA A 289 -16.41 -0.04 -10.76
N VAL A 290 -16.99 1.00 -11.37
CA VAL A 290 -16.35 1.76 -12.46
C VAL A 290 -15.04 2.41 -11.99
N TRP A 291 -15.02 3.01 -10.80
CA TRP A 291 -13.80 3.57 -10.20
C TRP A 291 -12.69 2.53 -10.11
N GLY A 292 -12.99 1.32 -9.63
CA GLY A 292 -12.01 0.24 -9.57
C GLY A 292 -11.45 -0.16 -10.94
N LEU A 293 -12.31 -0.29 -11.95
CA LEU A 293 -11.90 -0.59 -13.33
C LEU A 293 -10.97 0.49 -13.89
N VAL A 294 -11.35 1.75 -13.74
CA VAL A 294 -10.59 2.88 -14.29
C VAL A 294 -9.28 3.11 -13.54
N ARG A 295 -9.19 2.82 -12.24
CA ARG A 295 -7.91 2.86 -11.50
C ARG A 295 -6.87 1.90 -12.10
N ALA A 296 -7.30 0.72 -12.54
CA ALA A 296 -6.41 -0.18 -13.28
C ALA A 296 -6.07 0.41 -14.66
N ALA A 297 -7.04 0.97 -15.39
CA ALA A 297 -6.78 1.66 -16.65
C ALA A 297 -5.81 2.86 -16.51
N GLN A 298 -5.86 3.61 -15.40
CA GLN A 298 -4.90 4.67 -15.07
C GLN A 298 -3.50 4.12 -14.81
N SER A 299 -3.40 2.92 -14.24
CA SER A 299 -2.11 2.24 -14.04
C SER A 299 -1.51 1.78 -15.36
N GLU A 300 -2.36 1.39 -16.32
CA GLU A 300 -1.98 0.98 -17.67
C GLU A 300 -1.69 2.17 -18.59
N HIS A 301 -2.47 3.24 -18.50
CA HIS A 301 -2.39 4.42 -19.35
C HIS A 301 -2.37 5.73 -18.52
N PRO A 302 -1.23 6.06 -17.89
CA PRO A 302 -1.12 7.24 -17.04
C PRO A 302 -1.51 8.54 -17.74
N GLY A 303 -2.34 9.35 -17.10
CA GLY A 303 -2.75 10.67 -17.60
C GLY A 303 -3.87 10.67 -18.66
N ARG A 304 -4.35 9.49 -19.11
CA ARG A 304 -5.47 9.39 -20.07
C ARG A 304 -6.85 9.50 -19.42
N PHE A 305 -6.97 9.17 -18.13
CA PHE A 305 -8.26 9.05 -17.44
C PHE A 305 -8.28 9.83 -16.13
N HIS A 306 -9.39 10.51 -15.86
CA HIS A 306 -9.70 11.17 -14.58
C HIS A 306 -10.98 10.59 -13.98
N LEU A 307 -10.98 10.37 -12.66
CA LEU A 307 -12.16 9.96 -11.90
C LEU A 307 -12.62 11.09 -10.99
N VAL A 308 -13.89 11.46 -11.11
CA VAL A 308 -14.48 12.55 -10.34
C VAL A 308 -15.78 12.08 -9.71
N ASP A 309 -15.90 12.23 -8.41
CA ASP A 309 -17.16 11.96 -7.71
C ASP A 309 -17.74 13.26 -7.17
N VAL A 310 -18.99 13.57 -7.52
CA VAL A 310 -19.67 14.80 -7.12
C VAL A 310 -20.79 14.51 -6.14
N ASP A 311 -21.23 15.53 -5.40
CA ASP A 311 -22.49 15.49 -4.65
C ASP A 311 -23.65 16.07 -5.46
N ASP A 312 -24.81 16.24 -4.82
CA ASP A 312 -26.06 16.69 -5.45
C ASP A 312 -26.13 18.22 -5.63
N VAL A 313 -25.03 18.95 -5.38
CA VAL A 313 -25.04 20.41 -5.37
C VAL A 313 -24.75 20.95 -6.78
N GLU A 314 -25.56 21.89 -7.27
CA GLU A 314 -25.42 22.51 -8.60
C GLU A 314 -24.06 23.20 -8.86
N SER A 315 -23.26 23.46 -7.80
CA SER A 315 -22.03 24.26 -7.86
C SER A 315 -20.73 23.47 -7.99
N PHE A 316 -20.75 22.20 -8.44
CA PHE A 316 -19.52 21.43 -8.61
C PHE A 316 -18.69 21.84 -9.84
N GLY A 317 -19.27 22.57 -10.81
CA GLY A 317 -18.65 22.86 -12.11
C GLY A 317 -17.27 23.53 -12.02
N ALA A 318 -17.12 24.54 -11.18
CA ALA A 318 -15.84 25.24 -11.00
C ALA A 318 -14.76 24.30 -10.45
N ALA A 319 -15.09 23.51 -9.41
CA ALA A 319 -14.16 22.55 -8.81
C ALA A 319 -13.81 21.41 -9.77
N LEU A 320 -14.77 20.94 -10.58
CA LEU A 320 -14.53 19.95 -11.64
C LEU A 320 -13.49 20.47 -12.64
N VAL A 321 -13.68 21.69 -13.16
CA VAL A 321 -12.74 22.31 -14.11
C VAL A 321 -11.37 22.47 -13.47
N SER A 322 -11.29 23.06 -12.29
CA SER A 322 -10.03 23.28 -11.58
C SER A 322 -9.28 21.98 -11.29
N GLY A 323 -9.97 20.92 -10.88
CA GLY A 323 -9.34 19.62 -10.61
C GLY A 323 -8.76 18.96 -11.86
N VAL A 324 -9.50 18.97 -12.97
CA VAL A 324 -9.04 18.40 -14.24
C VAL A 324 -7.87 19.20 -14.83
N GLU A 325 -7.94 20.53 -14.79
CA GLU A 325 -6.88 21.41 -15.29
C GLU A 325 -5.60 21.32 -14.45
N ALA A 326 -5.74 21.16 -13.12
CA ALA A 326 -4.63 20.85 -12.23
C ALA A 326 -3.99 19.47 -12.47
N GLY A 327 -4.62 18.63 -13.30
CA GLY A 327 -4.10 17.30 -13.62
C GLY A 327 -4.32 16.27 -12.52
N GLU A 328 -5.22 16.52 -11.56
CA GLU A 328 -5.52 15.58 -10.47
C GLU A 328 -6.28 14.37 -11.05
N PRO A 329 -5.71 13.15 -11.00
CA PRO A 329 -6.28 11.99 -11.68
C PRO A 329 -7.52 11.43 -10.97
N GLN A 330 -7.67 11.70 -9.67
CA GLN A 330 -8.80 11.25 -8.86
C GLN A 330 -9.14 12.30 -7.80
N PHE A 331 -10.40 12.76 -7.78
CA PHE A 331 -10.86 13.68 -6.75
C PHE A 331 -12.37 13.58 -6.51
N ALA A 332 -12.79 14.05 -5.33
CA ALA A 332 -14.19 14.20 -4.97
C ALA A 332 -14.49 15.69 -4.77
N VAL A 333 -15.63 16.13 -5.30
CA VAL A 333 -16.19 17.46 -5.08
C VAL A 333 -17.33 17.35 -4.08
N ARG A 334 -17.22 18.13 -3.01
CA ARG A 334 -18.15 18.15 -1.89
C ARG A 334 -18.39 19.59 -1.45
N ASP A 335 -19.62 20.07 -1.52
CA ASP A 335 -20.00 21.47 -1.21
C ASP A 335 -19.11 22.50 -1.96
N GLY A 336 -18.75 22.19 -3.22
CA GLY A 336 -17.84 23.00 -4.05
C GLY A 336 -16.35 22.89 -3.68
N GLY A 337 -15.99 22.18 -2.59
CA GLY A 337 -14.62 21.91 -2.20
C GLY A 337 -14.05 20.67 -2.90
N LEU A 338 -12.77 20.72 -3.27
CA LEU A 338 -12.05 19.59 -3.88
C LEU A 338 -11.23 18.84 -2.85
N SER A 339 -11.32 17.52 -2.85
CA SER A 339 -10.48 16.63 -2.05
C SER A 339 -9.96 15.46 -2.86
N ARG A 340 -8.78 14.94 -2.51
CA ARG A 340 -8.14 13.82 -3.20
C ARG A 340 -7.81 12.68 -2.24
N PRO A 341 -7.84 11.41 -2.69
CA PRO A 341 -7.66 10.27 -1.80
C PRO A 341 -6.18 10.06 -1.45
N ARG A 342 -5.92 9.63 -0.21
CA ARG A 342 -4.61 9.28 0.36
C ARG A 342 -4.75 8.11 1.32
N LEU A 343 -3.78 7.20 1.34
CA LEU A 343 -3.70 6.17 2.37
C LEU A 343 -3.01 6.73 3.62
N ALA A 344 -3.67 6.58 4.77
CA ALA A 344 -3.15 6.98 6.06
C ALA A 344 -3.20 5.81 7.04
N ARG A 345 -2.23 5.75 7.95
CA ARG A 345 -2.25 4.80 9.07
C ARG A 345 -3.46 5.06 9.95
N CYS A 346 -4.16 4.00 10.36
CA CYS A 346 -5.24 4.13 11.32
C CYS A 346 -4.64 4.54 12.67
N PRO A 347 -5.12 5.63 13.29
CA PRO A 347 -4.67 5.98 14.62
C PRO A 347 -5.03 4.88 15.62
N ALA A 348 -4.22 4.75 16.68
CA ALA A 348 -4.59 3.96 17.84
C ALA A 348 -5.98 4.44 18.30
N GLY A 349 -6.95 3.53 18.31
CA GLY A 349 -8.33 3.86 18.56
C GLY A 349 -8.95 2.85 19.51
N THR A 350 -10.06 3.25 20.12
CA THR A 350 -10.82 2.39 21.01
C THR A 350 -11.37 1.19 20.24
N PRO A 351 -11.20 -0.04 20.74
CA PRO A 351 -11.81 -1.22 20.12
C PRO A 351 -13.34 -1.01 20.01
N GLY A 352 -13.87 -1.17 18.80
CA GLY A 352 -15.29 -1.27 18.52
C GLY A 352 -15.88 -2.63 18.87
N ARG A 353 -17.15 -2.82 18.49
CA ARG A 353 -17.86 -4.10 18.67
C ARG A 353 -17.20 -5.21 17.86
N ARG A 354 -16.88 -6.33 18.50
CA ARG A 354 -16.40 -7.53 17.82
C ARG A 354 -17.55 -8.26 17.10
N PRO A 355 -17.29 -8.97 15.99
CA PRO A 355 -18.29 -9.81 15.34
C PRO A 355 -18.84 -10.86 16.30
N ASP A 356 -20.14 -11.15 16.19
CA ASP A 356 -20.77 -12.18 17.01
C ASP A 356 -20.45 -13.58 16.48
N THR A 357 -19.74 -14.36 17.30
CA THR A 357 -19.33 -15.74 17.02
C THR A 357 -20.10 -16.78 17.84
N GLY A 358 -21.13 -16.37 18.58
CA GLY A 358 -21.93 -17.27 19.44
C GLY A 358 -22.91 -18.17 18.69
N GLY A 359 -23.29 -17.79 17.47
CA GLY A 359 -24.18 -18.55 16.60
C GLY A 359 -23.44 -19.36 15.52
N THR A 360 -24.07 -19.46 14.35
CA THR A 360 -23.45 -20.06 13.16
C THR A 360 -22.60 -19.02 12.44
N VAL A 361 -21.36 -19.37 12.11
CA VAL A 361 -20.48 -18.57 11.24
C VAL A 361 -20.42 -19.18 9.85
N LEU A 362 -20.70 -18.38 8.82
CA LEU A 362 -20.65 -18.77 7.41
C LEU A 362 -19.37 -18.25 6.75
N VAL A 363 -18.62 -19.11 6.06
CA VAL A 363 -17.45 -18.70 5.26
C VAL A 363 -17.66 -19.11 3.80
N THR A 364 -17.91 -18.13 2.92
CA THR A 364 -17.94 -18.39 1.47
C THR A 364 -16.52 -18.40 0.92
N GLY A 365 -16.22 -19.30 -0.02
CA GLY A 365 -14.82 -19.56 -0.39
C GLY A 365 -14.05 -20.23 0.74
N GLY A 366 -14.75 -20.82 1.72
CA GLY A 366 -14.16 -21.39 2.94
C GLY A 366 -13.25 -22.61 2.71
N LEU A 367 -13.29 -23.17 1.50
CA LEU A 367 -12.43 -24.28 1.06
C LEU A 367 -11.27 -23.80 0.18
N GLY A 368 -11.14 -22.50 -0.06
CA GLY A 368 -9.96 -21.90 -0.70
C GLY A 368 -8.86 -21.63 0.33
N ALA A 369 -7.66 -21.28 -0.14
CA ALA A 369 -6.48 -21.10 0.73
C ALA A 369 -6.73 -20.15 1.91
N LEU A 370 -7.17 -18.90 1.63
CA LEU A 370 -7.47 -17.92 2.67
C LEU A 370 -8.70 -18.31 3.51
N GLY A 371 -9.75 -18.84 2.87
CA GLY A 371 -10.96 -19.26 3.58
C GLY A 371 -10.68 -20.36 4.61
N ALA A 372 -9.80 -21.31 4.28
CA ALA A 372 -9.38 -22.39 5.18
C ALA A 372 -8.50 -21.88 6.33
N LEU A 373 -7.61 -20.91 6.09
CA LEU A 373 -6.84 -20.24 7.16
C LEU A 373 -7.76 -19.52 8.13
N VAL A 374 -8.74 -18.77 7.62
CA VAL A 374 -9.73 -18.07 8.45
C VAL A 374 -10.61 -19.05 9.22
N ALA A 375 -11.07 -20.14 8.59
CA ALA A 375 -11.83 -21.19 9.25
C ALA A 375 -11.09 -21.78 10.46
N ARG A 376 -9.80 -22.12 10.29
CA ARG A 376 -8.93 -22.59 11.39
C ARG A 376 -8.79 -21.55 12.49
N HIS A 377 -8.57 -20.29 12.12
CA HIS A 377 -8.42 -19.19 13.06
C HIS A 377 -9.70 -18.96 13.89
N LEU A 378 -10.86 -18.97 13.25
CA LEU A 378 -12.16 -18.83 13.91
C LEU A 378 -12.40 -19.90 14.97
N VAL A 379 -12.06 -21.17 14.66
CA VAL A 379 -12.23 -22.27 15.63
C VAL A 379 -11.17 -22.21 16.73
N ARG A 380 -9.88 -22.06 16.38
CA ARG A 380 -8.77 -22.11 17.36
C ARG A 380 -8.71 -20.89 18.28
N ARG A 381 -8.82 -19.69 17.71
CA ARG A 381 -8.59 -18.42 18.42
C ARG A 381 -9.87 -17.83 19.01
N HIS A 382 -10.97 -17.93 18.28
CA HIS A 382 -12.26 -17.33 18.64
C HIS A 382 -13.29 -18.34 19.14
N GLY A 383 -12.93 -19.62 19.20
CA GLY A 383 -13.77 -20.66 19.79
C GLY A 383 -15.08 -20.93 19.04
N VAL A 384 -15.16 -20.60 17.74
CA VAL A 384 -16.35 -20.84 16.92
C VAL A 384 -16.67 -22.34 16.90
N ARG A 385 -17.91 -22.68 17.28
CA ARG A 385 -18.37 -24.07 17.39
C ARG A 385 -19.27 -24.54 16.26
N ARG A 386 -19.87 -23.63 15.50
CA ARG A 386 -20.77 -23.94 14.39
C ARG A 386 -20.28 -23.22 13.15
N LEU A 387 -19.70 -23.97 12.21
CA LEU A 387 -19.08 -23.42 11.02
C LEU A 387 -19.75 -23.96 9.78
N MET A 388 -20.15 -23.08 8.88
CA MET A 388 -20.67 -23.46 7.56
C MET A 388 -19.67 -23.00 6.49
N LEU A 389 -19.13 -23.94 5.72
CA LEU A 389 -18.17 -23.67 4.65
C LEU A 389 -18.87 -23.80 3.29
N LEU A 390 -18.94 -22.71 2.54
CA LEU A 390 -19.56 -22.66 1.22
C LEU A 390 -18.52 -22.59 0.12
N GLY A 391 -18.76 -23.34 -0.94
CA GLY A 391 -18.05 -23.21 -2.21
C GLY A 391 -18.77 -23.98 -3.31
N ARG A 392 -18.53 -23.63 -4.58
CA ARG A 392 -19.24 -24.23 -5.73
C ARG A 392 -19.13 -25.76 -5.77
N ARG A 393 -17.93 -26.30 -5.47
CA ARG A 393 -17.68 -27.76 -5.41
C ARG A 393 -18.13 -28.39 -4.09
N GLY A 394 -18.33 -27.59 -3.03
CA GLY A 394 -18.67 -28.08 -1.70
C GLY A 394 -17.75 -29.22 -1.24
N PRO A 395 -18.32 -30.34 -0.72
CA PRO A 395 -17.54 -31.50 -0.26
C PRO A 395 -16.62 -32.13 -1.31
N ALA A 396 -16.88 -31.92 -2.61
CA ALA A 396 -16.02 -32.40 -3.69
C ALA A 396 -14.75 -31.55 -3.92
N THR A 397 -14.50 -30.54 -3.08
CA THR A 397 -13.25 -29.76 -3.14
C THR A 397 -12.10 -30.60 -2.58
N PRO A 398 -10.96 -30.72 -3.28
CA PRO A 398 -9.77 -31.41 -2.75
C PRO A 398 -9.36 -30.84 -1.38
N GLY A 399 -9.07 -31.73 -0.43
CA GLY A 399 -8.72 -31.36 0.95
C GLY A 399 -9.88 -30.93 1.85
N ALA A 400 -11.14 -30.92 1.37
CA ALA A 400 -12.29 -30.56 2.19
C ALA A 400 -12.53 -31.54 3.35
N GLY A 401 -12.37 -32.85 3.12
CA GLY A 401 -12.50 -33.87 4.16
C GLY A 401 -11.48 -33.69 5.29
N ASP A 402 -10.22 -33.46 4.94
CA ASP A 402 -9.14 -33.24 5.91
C ASP A 402 -9.38 -31.98 6.74
N LEU A 403 -9.79 -30.88 6.11
CA LEU A 403 -10.15 -29.64 6.80
C LEU A 403 -11.33 -29.84 7.76
N VAL A 404 -12.37 -30.58 7.35
CA VAL A 404 -13.51 -30.88 8.23
C VAL A 404 -13.08 -31.72 9.42
N ALA A 405 -12.27 -32.76 9.21
CA ALA A 405 -11.76 -33.60 10.29
C ALA A 405 -10.93 -32.77 11.29
N GLU A 406 -9.99 -31.97 10.80
CA GLU A 406 -9.15 -31.08 11.62
C GLU A 406 -9.99 -30.14 12.49
N LEU A 407 -10.97 -29.45 11.89
CA LEU A 407 -11.82 -28.50 12.61
C LEU A 407 -12.77 -29.21 13.60
N THR A 408 -13.20 -30.42 13.28
CA THR A 408 -14.05 -31.25 14.15
C THR A 408 -13.27 -31.75 15.37
N GLU A 409 -12.01 -32.14 15.20
CA GLU A 409 -11.11 -32.50 16.31
C GLU A 409 -10.87 -31.31 17.26
N LEU A 410 -10.85 -30.09 16.73
CA LEU A 410 -10.80 -28.85 17.51
C LEU A 410 -12.15 -28.51 18.18
N GLY A 411 -13.18 -29.33 17.96
CA GLY A 411 -14.48 -29.27 18.61
C GLY A 411 -15.48 -28.33 17.93
N ALA A 412 -15.35 -28.07 16.63
CA ALA A 412 -16.37 -27.39 15.83
C ALA A 412 -17.27 -28.40 15.09
N ASP A 413 -18.56 -28.12 15.01
CA ASP A 413 -19.46 -28.77 14.06
C ASP A 413 -19.38 -28.03 12.73
N VAL A 414 -18.81 -28.71 11.73
CA VAL A 414 -18.51 -28.13 10.41
C VAL A 414 -19.42 -28.73 9.35
N ARG A 415 -20.20 -27.86 8.69
CA ARG A 415 -21.04 -28.23 7.56
C ARG A 415 -20.48 -27.64 6.27
N VAL A 416 -20.11 -28.51 5.34
CA VAL A 416 -19.67 -28.10 4.00
C VAL A 416 -20.85 -28.18 3.04
N VAL A 417 -21.14 -27.09 2.31
CA VAL A 417 -22.28 -27.03 1.38
C VAL A 417 -21.80 -26.60 0.00
N ALA A 418 -22.21 -27.36 -1.02
CA ALA A 418 -22.04 -26.97 -2.41
C ALA A 418 -23.03 -25.85 -2.76
N CYS A 419 -22.54 -24.63 -2.96
CA CYS A 419 -23.37 -23.47 -3.28
C CYS A 419 -22.55 -22.41 -4.02
N ASP A 420 -23.10 -21.86 -5.10
CA ASP A 420 -22.66 -20.58 -5.67
C ASP A 420 -23.39 -19.46 -4.92
N ALA A 421 -22.68 -18.63 -4.17
CA ALA A 421 -23.29 -17.51 -3.44
C ALA A 421 -23.85 -16.41 -4.38
N ALA A 422 -23.44 -16.40 -5.65
CA ALA A 422 -24.01 -15.52 -6.67
C ALA A 422 -25.38 -16.02 -7.19
N ASP A 423 -25.74 -17.29 -6.96
CA ASP A 423 -27.11 -17.79 -7.17
C ASP A 423 -27.93 -17.48 -5.93
N ARG A 424 -28.80 -16.47 -6.04
CA ARG A 424 -29.65 -16.01 -4.94
C ARG A 424 -30.53 -17.12 -4.38
N ALA A 425 -31.21 -17.87 -5.24
CA ALA A 425 -32.15 -18.89 -4.79
C ALA A 425 -31.43 -20.07 -4.12
N ALA A 426 -30.24 -20.43 -4.61
CA ALA A 426 -29.39 -21.41 -3.94
C ALA A 426 -28.95 -20.93 -2.56
N LEU A 427 -28.48 -19.68 -2.46
CA LEU A 427 -28.05 -19.11 -1.20
C LEU A 427 -29.20 -19.01 -0.19
N GLU A 428 -30.40 -18.58 -0.61
CA GLU A 428 -31.61 -18.58 0.22
C GLU A 428 -31.90 -19.96 0.82
N ARG A 429 -31.83 -21.03 0.02
CA ARG A 429 -32.02 -22.41 0.52
C ARG A 429 -30.97 -22.81 1.56
N VAL A 430 -29.72 -22.40 1.36
CA VAL A 430 -28.64 -22.69 2.32
C VAL A 430 -28.87 -21.93 3.63
N LEU A 431 -29.20 -20.64 3.56
CA LEU A 431 -29.49 -19.80 4.73
C LEU A 431 -30.70 -20.30 5.51
N ALA A 432 -31.77 -20.72 4.82
CA ALA A 432 -32.96 -21.32 5.44
C ALA A 432 -32.68 -22.65 6.16
N SER A 433 -31.54 -23.29 5.90
CA SER A 433 -31.13 -24.52 6.58
C SER A 433 -30.33 -24.28 7.88
N VAL A 434 -30.07 -23.02 8.25
CA VAL A 434 -29.44 -22.66 9.51
C VAL A 434 -30.48 -22.80 10.64
N PRO A 435 -30.20 -23.54 11.72
CA PRO A 435 -31.19 -23.74 12.79
C PRO A 435 -31.46 -22.47 13.60
N ASP A 436 -32.73 -22.19 13.92
CA ASP A 436 -33.14 -21.01 14.71
C ASP A 436 -32.47 -20.94 16.10
N ARG A 437 -32.18 -22.11 16.71
CA ARG A 437 -31.47 -22.20 18.00
C ARG A 437 -30.01 -21.72 17.94
N HIS A 438 -29.43 -21.69 16.74
CA HIS A 438 -28.05 -21.29 16.48
C HIS A 438 -28.04 -20.40 15.22
N PRO A 439 -28.63 -19.20 15.30
CA PRO A 439 -28.85 -18.34 14.14
C PRO A 439 -27.53 -17.93 13.49
N LEU A 440 -27.58 -17.48 12.23
CA LEU A 440 -26.42 -16.93 11.54
C LEU A 440 -26.02 -15.60 12.17
N THR A 441 -24.79 -15.50 12.70
CA THR A 441 -24.30 -14.31 13.41
C THR A 441 -23.17 -13.59 12.68
N THR A 442 -22.37 -14.31 11.90
CA THR A 442 -21.27 -13.73 11.10
C THR A 442 -21.15 -14.42 9.75
N VAL A 443 -20.92 -13.62 8.71
CA VAL A 443 -20.51 -14.06 7.37
C VAL A 443 -19.12 -13.53 7.07
N VAL A 444 -18.21 -14.42 6.67
CA VAL A 444 -16.94 -14.09 6.05
C VAL A 444 -17.01 -14.40 4.56
N HIS A 445 -16.99 -13.35 3.75
CA HIS A 445 -17.01 -13.47 2.30
C HIS A 445 -15.58 -13.47 1.73
N ALA A 446 -14.98 -14.66 1.65
CA ALA A 446 -13.65 -14.89 1.07
C ALA A 446 -13.70 -15.54 -0.32
N ALA A 447 -14.87 -15.53 -0.99
CA ALA A 447 -14.98 -16.03 -2.35
C ALA A 447 -14.40 -15.03 -3.34
N GLY A 448 -13.65 -15.53 -4.31
CA GLY A 448 -13.05 -14.71 -5.36
C GLY A 448 -12.51 -15.57 -6.48
N ALA A 449 -12.38 -14.95 -7.65
CA ALA A 449 -11.67 -15.48 -8.79
C ALA A 449 -10.82 -14.36 -9.39
N VAL A 450 -9.68 -14.74 -9.94
CA VAL A 450 -8.79 -13.85 -10.69
C VAL A 450 -8.74 -14.34 -12.14
N ASP A 451 -8.73 -13.40 -13.07
CA ASP A 451 -8.62 -13.63 -14.50
C ASP A 451 -7.99 -12.39 -15.11
N ASP A 452 -6.68 -12.29 -14.93
CA ASP A 452 -5.94 -11.10 -15.31
C ASP A 452 -5.90 -10.93 -16.85
N GLY A 453 -5.76 -9.69 -17.26
CA GLY A 453 -5.71 -9.23 -18.64
C GLY A 453 -5.71 -7.71 -18.66
N THR A 454 -4.92 -7.12 -19.57
CA THR A 454 -4.93 -5.67 -19.78
C THR A 454 -6.32 -5.21 -20.18
N VAL A 455 -6.60 -3.92 -20.00
CA VAL A 455 -7.90 -3.34 -20.36
C VAL A 455 -8.25 -3.62 -21.82
N ALA A 456 -7.27 -3.57 -22.72
CA ALA A 456 -7.46 -3.90 -24.13
C ALA A 456 -7.84 -5.39 -24.38
N GLU A 457 -7.33 -6.32 -23.57
CA GLU A 457 -7.55 -7.76 -23.73
C GLU A 457 -8.76 -8.31 -22.95
N LEU A 458 -9.36 -7.50 -22.08
CA LEU A 458 -10.50 -7.92 -21.27
C LEU A 458 -11.74 -8.15 -22.14
N THR A 459 -12.33 -9.35 -21.99
CA THR A 459 -13.59 -9.70 -22.64
C THR A 459 -14.74 -9.70 -21.64
N PRO A 460 -16.00 -9.53 -22.07
CA PRO A 460 -17.16 -9.60 -21.19
C PRO A 460 -17.23 -10.90 -20.36
N ARG A 461 -16.74 -12.02 -20.91
CA ARG A 461 -16.68 -13.31 -20.23
C ARG A 461 -15.64 -13.33 -19.10
N LYS A 462 -14.46 -12.76 -19.33
CA LYS A 462 -13.42 -12.62 -18.29
C LYS A 462 -13.94 -11.74 -17.14
N VAL A 463 -14.55 -10.61 -17.49
CA VAL A 463 -15.17 -9.68 -16.52
C VAL A 463 -16.23 -10.40 -15.68
N GLU A 464 -17.20 -11.09 -16.31
CA GLU A 464 -18.25 -11.82 -15.59
C GLU A 464 -17.68 -12.85 -14.61
N ARG A 465 -16.64 -13.58 -15.03
CA ARG A 465 -16.00 -14.61 -14.20
C ARG A 465 -15.41 -14.04 -12.90
N VAL A 466 -14.92 -12.80 -12.95
CA VAL A 466 -14.30 -12.11 -11.82
C VAL A 466 -15.33 -11.37 -10.96
N LEU A 467 -16.29 -10.68 -11.59
CA LEU A 467 -17.29 -9.90 -10.88
C LEU A 467 -18.28 -10.80 -10.12
N ARG A 468 -18.76 -11.88 -10.74
CA ARG A 468 -19.82 -12.74 -10.19
C ARG A 468 -19.57 -13.23 -8.75
N PRO A 469 -18.43 -13.88 -8.43
CA PRO A 469 -18.20 -14.42 -7.09
C PRO A 469 -17.98 -13.36 -6.01
N LYS A 470 -17.83 -12.07 -6.38
CA LYS A 470 -17.63 -10.94 -5.47
C LYS A 470 -18.85 -10.03 -5.43
N ILE A 471 -19.19 -9.36 -6.55
CA ILE A 471 -20.29 -8.39 -6.62
C ILE A 471 -21.64 -9.07 -6.36
N ASN A 472 -22.04 -10.02 -7.20
CA ASN A 472 -23.35 -10.66 -7.08
C ASN A 472 -23.48 -11.43 -5.77
N ALA A 473 -22.44 -12.15 -5.37
CA ALA A 473 -22.42 -12.88 -4.10
C ALA A 473 -22.56 -11.94 -2.88
N ALA A 474 -21.80 -10.83 -2.84
CA ALA A 474 -21.86 -9.88 -1.74
C ALA A 474 -23.20 -9.13 -1.69
N LEU A 475 -23.81 -8.81 -2.84
CA LEU A 475 -25.17 -8.26 -2.90
C LEU A 475 -26.20 -9.24 -2.35
N ASN A 476 -26.17 -10.50 -2.78
CA ASN A 476 -27.09 -11.50 -2.25
C ASN A 476 -26.90 -11.67 -0.73
N LEU A 477 -25.66 -11.75 -0.25
CA LEU A 477 -25.37 -11.81 1.19
C LEU A 477 -25.87 -10.56 1.93
N HIS A 478 -25.68 -9.38 1.34
CA HIS A 478 -26.14 -8.12 1.93
C HIS A 478 -27.66 -8.10 2.12
N GLU A 479 -28.41 -8.49 1.08
CA GLU A 479 -29.86 -8.42 1.07
C GLU A 479 -30.51 -9.52 1.91
N LEU A 480 -29.92 -10.72 1.91
CA LEU A 480 -30.44 -11.89 2.61
C LEU A 480 -30.00 -11.97 4.08
N THR A 481 -29.04 -11.15 4.53
CA THR A 481 -28.51 -11.22 5.90
C THR A 481 -28.41 -9.85 6.58
N ARG A 482 -28.72 -9.83 7.87
CA ARG A 482 -28.61 -8.64 8.74
C ARG A 482 -27.45 -8.75 9.75
N CYS A 483 -26.69 -9.83 9.69
CA CYS A 483 -25.60 -10.16 10.60
C CYS A 483 -24.28 -9.43 10.25
N ASP A 484 -23.23 -9.68 11.02
CA ASP A 484 -21.88 -9.17 10.72
C ASP A 484 -21.42 -9.71 9.36
N LEU A 485 -20.93 -8.83 8.48
CA LEU A 485 -20.45 -9.18 7.15
C LEU A 485 -19.01 -8.68 6.96
N ILE A 486 -18.07 -9.62 6.88
CA ILE A 486 -16.64 -9.36 6.65
C ILE A 486 -16.33 -9.68 5.20
N LEU A 487 -16.01 -8.67 4.40
CA LEU A 487 -15.73 -8.78 2.97
C LEU A 487 -14.22 -8.81 2.72
N PHE A 488 -13.74 -9.82 2.01
CA PHE A 488 -12.34 -9.89 1.59
C PHE A 488 -12.20 -9.17 0.25
N SER A 489 -11.76 -7.93 0.33
CA SER A 489 -11.39 -7.07 -0.78
C SER A 489 -9.89 -7.21 -1.08
N SER A 490 -9.34 -6.33 -1.91
CA SER A 490 -7.91 -6.29 -2.26
C SER A 490 -7.42 -4.87 -2.47
N VAL A 491 -6.17 -4.63 -2.11
CA VAL A 491 -5.49 -3.34 -2.34
C VAL A 491 -5.52 -2.92 -3.81
N SER A 492 -5.64 -3.86 -4.76
CA SER A 492 -5.79 -3.55 -6.19
C SER A 492 -6.99 -2.67 -6.52
N GLY A 493 -8.08 -2.74 -5.72
CA GLY A 493 -9.22 -1.83 -5.85
C GLY A 493 -8.89 -0.39 -5.44
N LEU A 494 -7.91 -0.19 -4.56
CA LEU A 494 -7.52 1.13 -4.04
C LEU A 494 -6.46 1.80 -4.93
N ILE A 495 -5.37 1.11 -5.22
CA ILE A 495 -4.24 1.68 -5.98
C ILE A 495 -4.36 1.50 -7.49
N GLY A 496 -5.23 0.58 -7.95
CA GLY A 496 -5.17 0.07 -9.31
C GLY A 496 -4.00 -0.88 -9.51
N SER A 497 -4.16 -1.86 -10.38
CA SER A 497 -3.07 -2.75 -10.78
C SER A 497 -3.24 -3.08 -12.26
N ALA A 498 -2.18 -2.87 -13.03
CA ALA A 498 -2.18 -3.19 -14.45
C ALA A 498 -2.53 -4.66 -14.67
N GLY A 499 -3.43 -4.94 -15.61
CA GLY A 499 -3.94 -6.27 -15.87
C GLY A 499 -5.06 -6.74 -14.94
N GLN A 500 -5.49 -5.94 -13.98
CA GLN A 500 -6.44 -6.37 -12.94
C GLN A 500 -7.74 -5.56 -12.92
N ALA A 501 -8.15 -4.97 -14.05
CA ALA A 501 -9.26 -4.02 -14.06
C ALA A 501 -10.60 -4.62 -13.57
N ALA A 502 -10.96 -5.83 -14.00
CA ALA A 502 -12.16 -6.52 -13.51
C ALA A 502 -12.06 -6.86 -12.01
N TYR A 503 -10.87 -7.21 -11.53
CA TYR A 503 -10.64 -7.55 -10.13
C TYR A 503 -10.67 -6.30 -9.23
N ALA A 504 -10.06 -5.20 -9.67
CA ALA A 504 -10.12 -3.91 -9.00
C ALA A 504 -11.56 -3.37 -8.92
N ALA A 505 -12.35 -3.51 -10.00
CA ALA A 505 -13.77 -3.18 -10.01
C ALA A 505 -14.56 -3.96 -8.95
N ALA A 506 -14.39 -5.29 -8.91
CA ALA A 506 -15.06 -6.15 -7.95
C ALA A 506 -14.71 -5.80 -6.50
N ASN A 507 -13.45 -5.51 -6.20
CA ASN A 507 -13.00 -5.19 -4.85
C ASN A 507 -13.43 -3.79 -4.39
N THR A 508 -13.39 -2.80 -5.29
CA THR A 508 -13.88 -1.44 -4.97
C THR A 508 -15.39 -1.44 -4.68
N PHE A 509 -16.16 -2.29 -5.37
CA PHE A 509 -17.57 -2.53 -5.04
C PHE A 509 -17.76 -3.07 -3.62
N LEU A 510 -16.93 -4.01 -3.16
CA LEU A 510 -17.01 -4.55 -1.80
C LEU A 510 -16.73 -3.47 -0.74
N ASP A 511 -15.76 -2.60 -1.01
CA ASP A 511 -15.42 -1.47 -0.13
C ASP A 511 -16.62 -0.52 0.00
N ALA A 512 -17.22 -0.14 -1.12
CA ALA A 512 -18.43 0.69 -1.16
C ALA A 512 -19.62 0.03 -0.46
N LEU A 513 -19.82 -1.28 -0.64
CA LEU A 513 -20.90 -2.02 0.02
C LEU A 513 -20.75 -2.01 1.55
N ALA A 514 -19.54 -2.05 2.08
CA ALA A 514 -19.31 -1.96 3.51
C ALA A 514 -19.65 -0.56 4.06
N HIS A 515 -19.33 0.51 3.32
CA HIS A 515 -19.78 1.86 3.65
C HIS A 515 -21.31 1.95 3.67
N ARG A 516 -21.97 1.47 2.60
CA ARG A 516 -23.43 1.45 2.50
C ARG A 516 -24.09 0.68 3.63
N ARG A 517 -23.55 -0.48 4.01
CA ARG A 517 -24.05 -1.25 5.17
C ARG A 517 -24.01 -0.44 6.45
N ARG A 518 -22.88 0.19 6.75
CA ARG A 518 -22.74 1.01 7.96
C ARG A 518 -23.69 2.20 7.96
N ALA A 519 -23.86 2.88 6.83
CA ALA A 519 -24.76 4.02 6.70
C ALA A 519 -26.23 3.63 6.98
N ILE A 520 -26.67 2.43 6.57
CA ILE A 520 -28.01 1.91 6.87
C ILE A 520 -28.11 1.15 8.20
N GLY A 521 -27.10 1.29 9.08
CA GLY A 521 -27.11 0.72 10.43
C GLY A 521 -26.81 -0.78 10.52
N LEU A 522 -26.37 -1.42 9.42
CA LEU A 522 -25.94 -2.81 9.43
C LEU A 522 -24.43 -2.94 9.66
N PRO A 523 -23.96 -3.95 10.41
CA PRO A 523 -22.54 -4.21 10.53
C PRO A 523 -21.96 -4.69 9.20
N GLY A 524 -20.76 -4.21 8.90
CA GLY A 524 -20.02 -4.55 7.69
C GLY A 524 -18.60 -4.02 7.76
N VAL A 525 -17.64 -4.80 7.30
CA VAL A 525 -16.26 -4.34 7.11
C VAL A 525 -15.71 -4.94 5.82
N SER A 526 -15.09 -4.11 4.99
CA SER A 526 -14.31 -4.56 3.84
C SER A 526 -12.82 -4.43 4.15
N LEU A 527 -12.06 -5.48 3.83
CA LEU A 527 -10.63 -5.56 4.07
C LEU A 527 -9.90 -5.64 2.74
N ALA A 528 -9.32 -4.53 2.30
CA ALA A 528 -8.52 -4.41 1.09
C ALA A 528 -7.12 -5.00 1.33
N TRP A 529 -7.04 -6.32 1.30
CA TRP A 529 -5.82 -7.06 1.63
C TRP A 529 -4.67 -6.77 0.66
N GLY A 530 -3.47 -6.64 1.21
CA GLY A 530 -2.22 -6.85 0.48
C GLY A 530 -2.03 -8.32 0.13
N LEU A 531 -0.93 -8.64 -0.55
CA LEU A 531 -0.64 -10.02 -0.92
C LEU A 531 -0.37 -10.87 0.32
N TRP A 532 -1.01 -12.04 0.41
CA TRP A 532 -0.65 -13.07 1.37
C TRP A 532 0.35 -14.03 0.71
N ALA A 533 1.45 -14.33 1.39
CA ALA A 533 2.44 -15.30 0.94
C ALA A 533 1.80 -16.69 0.74
N ASP A 534 0.86 -17.05 1.63
CA ASP A 534 0.02 -18.22 1.50
C ASP A 534 -1.20 -17.94 0.59
N GLY A 535 -1.55 -18.88 -0.29
CA GLY A 535 -2.69 -18.74 -1.21
C GLY A 535 -2.30 -18.09 -2.55
N MET A 536 -2.93 -16.97 -2.94
CA MET A 536 -2.70 -16.35 -4.25
C MET A 536 -1.26 -15.85 -4.45
N GLY A 537 -0.50 -15.61 -3.37
CA GLY A 537 0.92 -15.27 -3.47
C GLY A 537 1.86 -16.47 -3.65
N ALA A 538 1.38 -17.69 -3.43
CA ALA A 538 2.19 -18.90 -3.57
C ALA A 538 2.46 -19.28 -5.04
N GLU A 539 1.67 -18.73 -5.97
CA GLU A 539 1.79 -18.97 -7.42
C GLU A 539 2.53 -17.84 -8.16
N LEU A 540 2.92 -16.76 -7.47
CA LEU A 540 3.58 -15.61 -8.09
C LEU A 540 5.08 -15.85 -8.32
N GLY A 541 5.57 -15.37 -9.46
CA GLY A 541 6.98 -15.40 -9.80
C GLY A 541 7.82 -14.39 -9.02
N THR A 542 9.14 -14.51 -9.11
CA THR A 542 10.10 -13.59 -8.48
C THR A 542 9.95 -12.14 -8.98
N ALA A 543 9.61 -11.95 -10.26
CA ALA A 543 9.38 -10.64 -10.87
C ALA A 543 8.15 -9.93 -10.29
N ASP A 544 7.06 -10.65 -10.03
CA ASP A 544 5.84 -10.08 -9.43
C ASP A 544 6.07 -9.60 -7.99
N LEU A 545 6.80 -10.40 -7.21
CA LEU A 545 7.18 -10.05 -5.84
C LEU A 545 8.13 -8.84 -5.82
N ALA A 546 9.08 -8.76 -6.74
CA ALA A 546 9.98 -7.62 -6.87
C ALA A 546 9.22 -6.34 -7.26
N ARG A 547 8.27 -6.44 -8.20
CA ARG A 547 7.40 -5.33 -8.60
C ARG A 547 6.57 -4.81 -7.43
N MET A 548 5.98 -5.70 -6.65
CA MET A 548 5.19 -5.31 -5.48
C MET A 548 6.03 -4.58 -4.43
N ARG A 549 7.25 -5.08 -4.15
CA ARG A 549 8.18 -4.43 -3.21
C ARG A 549 8.58 -3.03 -3.67
N ARG A 550 8.85 -2.83 -4.97
CA ARG A 550 9.12 -1.50 -5.53
C ARG A 550 7.96 -0.51 -5.32
N ASN A 551 6.73 -1.00 -5.27
CA ASN A 551 5.55 -0.20 -4.97
C ASN A 551 5.34 0.00 -3.45
N GLY A 552 6.32 -0.32 -2.62
CA GLY A 552 6.28 -0.12 -1.17
C GLY A 552 5.49 -1.17 -0.40
N LEU A 553 5.14 -2.30 -1.02
CA LEU A 553 4.31 -3.35 -0.44
C LEU A 553 5.08 -4.68 -0.36
N ALA A 554 4.97 -5.39 0.76
CA ALA A 554 5.55 -6.72 0.94
C ALA A 554 4.47 -7.76 1.27
N PRO A 555 4.74 -9.06 1.03
CA PRO A 555 3.78 -10.12 1.35
C PRO A 555 3.58 -10.26 2.86
N LEU A 556 2.33 -10.49 3.25
CA LEU A 556 1.91 -10.88 4.60
C LEU A 556 2.09 -12.38 4.79
N THR A 557 2.62 -12.80 5.94
CA THR A 557 2.49 -14.20 6.35
C THR A 557 1.06 -14.49 6.81
N ALA A 558 0.63 -15.76 6.82
CA ALA A 558 -0.67 -16.13 7.37
C ALA A 558 -0.89 -15.61 8.81
N ALA A 559 0.13 -15.68 9.67
CA ALA A 559 0.06 -15.19 11.04
C ALA A 559 -0.19 -13.66 11.10
N GLN A 560 0.55 -12.89 10.29
CA GLN A 560 0.36 -11.43 10.19
C GLN A 560 -1.03 -11.09 9.65
N GLY A 561 -1.47 -11.78 8.60
CA GLY A 561 -2.78 -11.57 8.00
C GLY A 561 -3.93 -11.87 8.98
N LEU A 562 -3.84 -12.95 9.75
CA LEU A 562 -4.84 -13.30 10.76
C LEU A 562 -4.84 -12.34 11.97
N ALA A 563 -3.67 -11.88 12.40
CA ALA A 563 -3.57 -10.85 13.45
C ALA A 563 -4.20 -9.52 12.99
N LEU A 564 -3.95 -9.12 11.74
CA LEU A 564 -4.58 -7.95 11.13
C LEU A 564 -6.08 -8.11 10.95
N LEU A 565 -6.57 -9.33 10.65
CA LEU A 565 -8.00 -9.61 10.59
C LEU A 565 -8.65 -9.33 11.94
N ASP A 566 -8.10 -9.86 13.03
CA ASP A 566 -8.60 -9.65 14.39
C ASP A 566 -8.62 -8.17 14.79
N ALA A 567 -7.55 -7.45 14.45
CA ALA A 567 -7.44 -6.02 14.69
C ALA A 567 -8.50 -5.24 13.89
N ALA A 568 -8.69 -5.58 12.61
CA ALA A 568 -9.58 -4.86 11.70
C ALA A 568 -11.07 -5.07 12.01
N VAL A 569 -11.49 -6.30 12.33
CA VAL A 569 -12.92 -6.58 12.63
C VAL A 569 -13.38 -5.97 13.95
N SER A 570 -12.44 -5.59 14.81
CA SER A 570 -12.70 -4.87 16.05
C SER A 570 -12.80 -3.35 15.83
N ARG A 571 -12.78 -2.85 14.59
CA ARG A 571 -12.80 -1.41 14.29
C ARG A 571 -14.18 -0.92 13.84
N THR A 572 -14.35 0.39 13.86
CA THR A 572 -15.59 1.06 13.44
C THR A 572 -15.59 1.44 11.96
N GLU A 573 -14.40 1.58 11.39
CA GLU A 573 -14.16 1.95 10.01
C GLU A 573 -14.77 0.89 9.06
N PRO A 574 -15.60 1.29 8.06
CA PRO A 574 -16.26 0.36 7.13
C PRO A 574 -15.29 -0.31 6.15
N ALA A 575 -14.20 0.36 5.79
CA ALA A 575 -13.21 -0.15 4.85
C ALA A 575 -11.80 0.13 5.37
N LEU A 576 -10.97 -0.92 5.41
CA LEU A 576 -9.60 -0.89 5.90
C LEU A 576 -8.69 -1.61 4.90
N ALA A 577 -7.43 -1.22 4.83
CA ALA A 577 -6.41 -1.87 4.03
C ALA A 577 -5.34 -2.47 4.96
N PRO A 578 -5.42 -3.78 5.26
CA PRO A 578 -4.38 -4.46 6.01
C PRO A 578 -3.22 -4.80 5.09
N LEU A 579 -2.12 -4.07 5.24
CA LEU A 579 -0.95 -4.14 4.36
C LEU A 579 0.32 -4.37 5.17
N ARG A 580 1.34 -4.93 4.54
CA ARG A 580 2.72 -4.82 5.02
C ARG A 580 3.48 -3.87 4.12
N LEU A 581 3.97 -2.80 4.72
CA LEU A 581 4.76 -1.79 4.02
C LEU A 581 6.23 -2.22 3.97
N ASP A 582 6.87 -1.95 2.85
CA ASP A 582 8.32 -2.03 2.70
C ASP A 582 8.87 -0.60 2.85
N ASP A 583 9.17 -0.20 4.10
CA ASP A 583 9.54 1.18 4.43
C ASP A 583 10.83 1.63 3.75
N GLU A 584 11.74 0.71 3.41
CA GLU A 584 12.94 1.01 2.63
C GLU A 584 12.54 1.36 1.19
N ALA A 585 11.73 0.52 0.55
CA ALA A 585 11.25 0.79 -0.80
C ALA A 585 10.38 2.05 -0.88
N LEU A 586 9.55 2.33 0.13
CA LEU A 586 8.78 3.57 0.22
C LEU A 586 9.70 4.81 0.28
N ARG A 587 10.78 4.76 1.07
CA ARG A 587 11.76 5.85 1.16
C ARG A 587 12.53 6.04 -0.13
N GLN A 588 12.94 4.95 -0.79
CA GLN A 588 13.71 4.99 -2.03
C GLN A 588 12.86 5.38 -3.26
N GLY A 589 11.57 5.04 -3.26
CA GLY A 589 10.66 5.17 -4.41
C GLY A 589 9.75 6.39 -4.41
N ALA A 590 9.95 7.38 -3.53
CA ALA A 590 8.99 8.47 -3.31
C ALA A 590 8.48 9.20 -4.58
N GLY A 591 9.28 9.24 -5.66
CA GLY A 591 8.91 9.81 -6.96
C GLY A 591 8.11 8.89 -7.91
N SER A 592 8.17 7.57 -7.73
CA SER A 592 7.55 6.56 -8.61
C SER A 592 6.35 5.84 -8.00
N LEU A 593 6.07 6.09 -6.70
CA LEU A 593 4.94 5.50 -5.99
C LEU A 593 3.57 5.95 -6.56
N PRO A 594 2.56 5.05 -6.54
CA PRO A 594 1.17 5.43 -6.75
C PRO A 594 0.78 6.62 -5.85
N GLU A 595 0.01 7.57 -6.39
CA GLU A 595 -0.33 8.81 -5.67
C GLU A 595 -0.96 8.57 -4.30
N LEU A 596 -1.75 7.51 -4.18
CA LEU A 596 -2.41 7.12 -2.94
C LEU A 596 -1.41 6.79 -1.82
N LEU A 597 -0.20 6.33 -2.15
CA LEU A 597 0.83 5.90 -1.19
C LEU A 597 1.85 6.99 -0.85
N ARG A 598 1.87 8.12 -1.57
CA ARG A 598 2.94 9.13 -1.44
C ARG A 598 3.07 9.70 -0.02
N ASP A 599 1.95 9.90 0.67
CA ASP A 599 1.93 10.43 2.03
C ASP A 599 2.51 9.43 3.07
N LEU A 600 2.69 8.16 2.71
CA LEU A 600 3.32 7.15 3.57
C LEU A 600 4.86 7.17 3.51
N ALA A 601 5.43 7.74 2.45
CA ALA A 601 6.88 7.77 2.21
C ALA A 601 7.60 8.92 2.94
N ALA A 602 6.89 9.97 3.33
CA ALA A 602 7.46 11.14 4.01
C ALA A 602 7.09 11.18 5.51
N PRO A 603 8.01 11.49 6.43
CA PRO A 603 7.62 11.94 7.76
C PRO A 603 6.82 13.24 7.63
N ALA A 604 5.72 13.37 8.37
CA ALA A 604 4.84 14.54 8.36
C ALA A 604 5.61 15.83 8.69
N SER A 605 6.10 16.51 7.65
CA SER A 605 6.62 17.87 7.69
C SER A 605 6.37 18.45 6.30
N GLY A 606 5.47 19.44 6.25
CA GLY A 606 4.95 20.00 5.02
C GLY A 606 6.06 20.50 4.10
N GLY A 607 6.22 19.80 2.99
CA GLY A 607 6.98 20.24 1.84
C GLY A 607 6.21 19.83 0.60
N THR A 608 5.79 20.82 -0.19
CA THR A 608 5.26 20.63 -1.53
C THR A 608 6.27 19.79 -2.33
N PRO A 609 5.89 18.67 -2.97
CA PRO A 609 6.81 17.99 -3.85
C PRO A 609 6.96 18.81 -5.14
N ALA A 610 7.97 19.68 -5.16
CA ALA A 610 8.54 20.16 -6.41
C ALA A 610 9.56 19.11 -6.87
N GLY A 611 9.22 18.33 -7.91
CA GLY A 611 10.13 17.30 -8.40
C GLY A 611 9.51 16.43 -9.49
N ARG A 612 9.27 17.01 -10.66
CA ARG A 612 8.89 16.31 -11.90
C ARG A 612 9.68 16.73 -13.17
N PRO A 613 10.54 17.78 -13.15
CA PRO A 613 11.46 18.02 -14.27
C PRO A 613 12.88 17.42 -14.10
N ALA A 614 13.41 17.25 -12.88
CA ALA A 614 14.86 17.15 -12.69
C ALA A 614 15.56 15.92 -13.29
N GLU A 615 14.96 14.73 -13.25
CA GLU A 615 15.58 13.51 -13.79
C GLU A 615 15.50 13.43 -15.32
N ALA A 616 14.33 13.78 -15.88
CA ALA A 616 14.14 13.83 -17.33
C ALA A 616 14.99 14.95 -17.96
N GLU A 617 15.11 16.09 -17.28
CA GLU A 617 15.97 17.19 -17.70
C GLU A 617 17.46 16.79 -17.60
N ALA A 618 17.88 16.12 -16.52
CA ALA A 618 19.24 15.61 -16.38
C ALA A 618 19.59 14.57 -17.46
N LEU A 619 18.66 13.69 -17.84
CA LEU A 619 18.84 12.75 -18.95
C LEU A 619 18.98 13.48 -20.28
N ARG A 620 18.13 14.49 -20.55
CA ARG A 620 18.20 15.31 -21.77
C ARG A 620 19.47 16.13 -21.85
N GLU A 621 19.88 16.79 -20.76
CA GLU A 621 21.14 17.54 -20.69
C GLU A 621 22.34 16.61 -20.94
N ARG A 622 22.35 15.41 -20.35
CA ARG A 622 23.40 14.41 -20.58
C ARG A 622 23.46 13.97 -22.04
N LEU A 623 22.31 13.72 -22.67
CA LEU A 623 22.22 13.28 -24.07
C LEU A 623 22.53 14.42 -25.07
N ALA A 624 22.18 15.66 -24.75
CA ALA A 624 22.47 16.84 -25.56
C ALA A 624 23.98 17.15 -25.64
N GLY A 625 24.73 16.82 -24.57
CA GLY A 625 26.19 16.98 -24.52
C GLY A 625 27.01 15.94 -25.29
N LEU A 626 26.38 14.86 -25.79
CA LEU A 626 27.08 13.76 -26.45
C LEU A 626 27.06 13.87 -28.00
N PRO A 627 28.17 13.49 -28.68
CA PRO A 627 28.18 13.25 -30.13
C PRO A 627 27.13 12.21 -30.54
N ALA A 628 26.60 12.32 -31.77
CA ALA A 628 25.49 11.47 -32.24
C ALA A 628 25.73 9.96 -32.07
N ALA A 629 26.94 9.47 -32.36
CA ALA A 629 27.30 8.06 -32.22
C ALA A 629 27.39 7.60 -30.74
N GLU A 630 27.75 8.49 -29.82
CA GLU A 630 27.82 8.22 -28.38
C GLU A 630 26.43 8.33 -27.73
N ARG A 631 25.55 9.16 -28.30
CA ARG A 631 24.15 9.31 -27.88
C ARG A 631 23.35 8.02 -28.12
N ASP A 632 23.46 7.44 -29.30
CA ASP A 632 22.74 6.20 -29.63
C ASP A 632 23.16 5.03 -28.73
N ALA A 633 24.46 4.92 -28.42
CA ALA A 633 24.99 3.94 -27.47
C ALA A 633 24.47 4.18 -26.04
N ALA A 634 24.43 5.43 -25.57
CA ALA A 634 23.93 5.79 -24.24
C ALA A 634 22.42 5.54 -24.10
N VAL A 635 21.63 5.78 -25.15
CA VAL A 635 20.19 5.47 -25.16
C VAL A 635 19.96 3.96 -25.20
N LEU A 636 20.77 3.20 -25.94
CA LEU A 636 20.70 1.73 -25.95
C LEU A 636 21.02 1.12 -24.59
N GLU A 637 22.07 1.58 -23.93
CA GLU A 637 22.42 1.13 -22.57
C GLU A 637 21.29 1.44 -21.58
N PHE A 638 20.70 2.63 -21.69
CA PHE A 638 19.54 3.02 -20.90
C PHE A 638 18.33 2.09 -21.13
N VAL A 639 17.96 1.82 -22.38
CA VAL A 639 16.85 0.89 -22.70
C VAL A 639 17.14 -0.51 -22.16
N ARG A 640 18.37 -1.03 -22.30
CA ARG A 640 18.77 -2.35 -21.77
C ARG A 640 18.69 -2.41 -20.24
N ALA A 641 19.06 -1.32 -19.55
CA ALA A 641 18.93 -1.23 -18.10
C ALA A 641 17.46 -1.24 -17.65
N GLU A 642 16.58 -0.52 -18.36
CA GLU A 642 15.15 -0.53 -18.06
C GLU A 642 14.52 -1.91 -18.32
N VAL A 643 14.90 -2.59 -19.41
CA VAL A 643 14.46 -3.96 -19.71
C VAL A 643 14.92 -4.95 -18.64
N ALA A 644 16.19 -4.88 -18.24
CA ALA A 644 16.74 -5.73 -17.18
C ALA A 644 16.01 -5.51 -15.85
N ALA A 645 15.69 -4.25 -15.51
CA ALA A 645 14.98 -3.91 -14.29
C ALA A 645 13.53 -4.45 -14.27
N VAL A 646 12.85 -4.46 -15.43
CA VAL A 646 11.50 -5.04 -15.59
C VAL A 646 11.54 -6.55 -15.37
N LEU A 647 12.52 -7.24 -15.95
CA LEU A 647 12.68 -8.71 -15.85
C LEU A 647 13.30 -9.16 -14.50
N GLY A 648 13.69 -8.22 -13.65
CA GLY A 648 14.30 -8.51 -12.34
C GLY A 648 15.77 -8.93 -12.41
N HIS A 649 16.45 -8.65 -13.51
CA HIS A 649 17.89 -8.87 -13.66
C HIS A 649 18.69 -7.74 -12.99
N GLN A 650 19.83 -8.09 -12.41
CA GLN A 650 20.71 -7.13 -11.70
C GLN A 650 21.65 -6.37 -12.65
N ALA A 651 21.84 -6.84 -13.88
CA ALA A 651 22.76 -6.24 -14.85
C ALA A 651 22.14 -6.17 -16.27
N PRO A 652 22.36 -5.07 -17.01
CA PRO A 652 21.88 -4.90 -18.39
C PRO A 652 22.58 -5.80 -19.41
N ASP A 653 23.77 -6.34 -19.08
CA ASP A 653 24.59 -7.13 -19.98
C ASP A 653 23.93 -8.45 -20.42
N GLY A 654 22.97 -8.95 -19.64
CA GLY A 654 22.17 -10.14 -19.97
C GLY A 654 21.05 -9.91 -20.99
N VAL A 655 20.76 -8.67 -21.37
CA VAL A 655 19.72 -8.32 -22.36
C VAL A 655 20.38 -8.19 -23.73
N ASP A 656 20.10 -9.11 -24.65
CA ASP A 656 20.59 -9.01 -26.04
C ASP A 656 19.89 -7.84 -26.75
N PRO A 657 20.64 -6.88 -27.33
CA PRO A 657 20.04 -5.74 -28.01
C PRO A 657 19.29 -6.07 -29.31
N GLY A 658 19.57 -7.22 -29.92
CA GLY A 658 18.99 -7.63 -31.20
C GLY A 658 17.87 -8.68 -31.12
N LEU A 659 17.64 -9.28 -29.94
CA LEU A 659 16.52 -10.20 -29.76
C LEU A 659 15.20 -9.44 -29.60
N GLU A 660 14.11 -10.06 -30.06
CA GLU A 660 12.79 -9.49 -29.86
C GLU A 660 12.40 -9.52 -28.38
N PHE A 661 11.66 -8.52 -27.91
CA PHE A 661 11.22 -8.43 -26.52
C PHE A 661 10.48 -9.70 -26.04
N ARG A 662 9.71 -10.36 -26.93
CA ARG A 662 9.04 -11.64 -26.62
C ARG A 662 10.02 -12.77 -26.34
N GLU A 663 11.13 -12.84 -27.08
CA GLU A 663 12.16 -13.87 -26.91
C GLU A 663 13.02 -13.61 -25.68
N ILE A 664 13.18 -12.33 -25.29
CA ILE A 664 13.83 -11.92 -24.05
C ILE A 664 12.94 -12.19 -22.81
N GLY A 665 11.66 -12.51 -23.02
CA GLY A 665 10.72 -12.90 -21.97
C GLY A 665 9.81 -11.77 -21.49
N LEU A 666 9.66 -10.69 -22.28
CA LEU A 666 8.59 -9.71 -22.04
C LEU A 666 7.25 -10.22 -22.58
N ASP A 667 6.26 -10.20 -21.70
CA ASP A 667 4.84 -10.36 -21.98
C ASP A 667 4.12 -8.99 -22.11
N SER A 668 2.80 -9.01 -22.32
CA SER A 668 1.99 -7.79 -22.44
C SER A 668 2.08 -6.87 -21.21
N LEU A 669 2.22 -7.42 -20.00
CA LEU A 669 2.24 -6.64 -18.74
C LEU A 669 3.62 -6.05 -18.45
N THR A 670 4.67 -6.79 -18.75
CA THR A 670 6.06 -6.33 -18.60
C THR A 670 6.44 -5.31 -19.69
N ASN A 671 5.89 -5.42 -20.90
CA ASN A 671 6.00 -4.37 -21.93
C ASN A 671 5.36 -3.05 -21.49
N LEU A 672 4.20 -3.12 -20.84
CA LEU A 672 3.53 -1.93 -20.33
C LEU A 672 4.33 -1.23 -19.22
N GLU A 673 4.93 -2.03 -18.33
CA GLU A 673 5.84 -1.52 -17.31
C GLU A 673 7.10 -0.89 -17.93
N LEU A 674 7.69 -1.52 -18.95
CA LEU A 674 8.81 -0.95 -19.71
C LEU A 674 8.43 0.42 -20.30
N ASN A 675 7.28 0.51 -20.98
CA ASN A 675 6.78 1.77 -21.55
C ASN A 675 6.57 2.84 -20.48
N ARG A 676 5.99 2.48 -19.33
CA ARG A 676 5.82 3.39 -18.19
C ARG A 676 7.17 3.92 -17.68
N ARG A 677 8.16 3.05 -17.52
CA ARG A 677 9.49 3.41 -17.03
C ARG A 677 10.22 4.34 -18.02
N LEU A 678 10.17 4.00 -19.30
CA LEU A 678 10.73 4.83 -20.37
C LEU A 678 10.04 6.19 -20.44
N ALA A 679 8.71 6.25 -20.40
CA ALA A 679 7.97 7.51 -20.41
C ALA A 679 8.30 8.38 -19.19
N THR A 680 8.46 7.77 -18.02
CA THR A 680 8.82 8.46 -16.78
C THR A 680 10.23 9.06 -16.86
N ALA A 681 11.22 8.25 -17.24
CA ALA A 681 12.62 8.65 -17.28
C ALA A 681 12.93 9.64 -18.41
N THR A 682 12.25 9.52 -19.55
CA THR A 682 12.45 10.39 -20.72
C THR A 682 11.56 11.64 -20.70
N GLY A 683 10.52 11.65 -19.85
CA GLY A 683 9.48 12.68 -19.84
C GLY A 683 8.66 12.73 -21.15
N LEU A 684 8.75 11.72 -22.01
CA LEU A 684 8.00 11.62 -23.26
C LEU A 684 6.65 10.96 -23.04
N ARG A 685 5.64 11.37 -23.82
CA ARG A 685 4.44 10.55 -24.03
C ARG A 685 4.77 9.46 -25.04
N LEU A 686 4.70 8.21 -24.59
CA LEU A 686 5.02 7.03 -25.37
C LEU A 686 3.75 6.20 -25.59
N PRO A 687 3.42 5.81 -26.84
CA PRO A 687 2.31 4.91 -27.12
C PRO A 687 2.51 3.54 -26.45
N VAL A 688 1.43 2.85 -26.11
CA VAL A 688 1.52 1.50 -25.52
C VAL A 688 1.92 0.44 -26.56
N THR A 689 1.75 0.75 -27.84
CA THR A 689 2.21 -0.06 -28.98
C THR A 689 3.72 0.03 -29.23
N LEU A 690 4.45 0.89 -28.50
CA LEU A 690 5.85 1.22 -28.82
C LEU A 690 6.76 -0.02 -28.88
N SER A 691 6.55 -1.00 -28.00
CA SER A 691 7.31 -2.26 -27.97
C SER A 691 6.92 -3.23 -29.09
N PHE A 692 5.80 -3.00 -29.79
CA PHE A 692 5.40 -3.74 -31.00
C PHE A 692 5.89 -3.03 -32.27
N ASP A 693 5.86 -1.69 -32.29
CA ASP A 693 6.37 -0.88 -33.39
C ASP A 693 7.90 -0.93 -33.47
N HIS A 694 8.55 -1.18 -32.33
CA HIS A 694 10.00 -1.33 -32.16
C HIS A 694 10.28 -2.60 -31.34
N PRO A 695 10.30 -3.79 -31.98
CA PRO A 695 10.28 -5.08 -31.28
C PRO A 695 11.58 -5.48 -30.58
N SER A 696 12.68 -4.75 -30.75
CA SER A 696 13.96 -5.00 -30.08
C SER A 696 14.48 -3.80 -29.27
N PRO A 697 15.33 -4.02 -28.25
CA PRO A 697 15.98 -2.93 -27.51
C PRO A 697 16.73 -1.93 -28.40
N ALA A 698 17.38 -2.41 -29.47
CA ALA A 698 18.09 -1.57 -30.44
C ALA A 698 17.15 -0.65 -31.24
N GLU A 699 16.04 -1.17 -31.75
CA GLU A 699 15.07 -0.39 -32.51
C GLU A 699 14.37 0.65 -31.62
N LEU A 700 14.02 0.25 -30.39
CA LEU A 700 13.40 1.13 -29.41
C LEU A 700 14.34 2.27 -29.00
N ALA A 701 15.62 1.97 -28.77
CA ALA A 701 16.64 2.96 -28.50
C ALA A 701 16.79 3.96 -29.66
N GLY A 702 16.81 3.47 -30.90
CA GLY A 702 16.86 4.32 -32.10
C GLY A 702 15.64 5.24 -32.23
N HIS A 703 14.45 4.77 -31.85
CA HIS A 703 13.25 5.63 -31.81
C HIS A 703 13.36 6.72 -30.75
N LEU A 704 13.74 6.35 -29.52
CA LEU A 704 13.88 7.29 -28.41
C LEU A 704 14.96 8.34 -28.68
N ALA A 705 16.10 7.94 -29.26
CA ALA A 705 17.17 8.85 -29.63
C ALA A 705 16.70 9.95 -30.61
N ARG A 706 15.83 9.61 -31.57
CA ARG A 706 15.23 10.58 -32.51
C ARG A 706 14.22 11.53 -31.85
N ARG A 707 13.55 11.08 -30.78
CA ARG A 707 12.55 11.88 -30.05
C ARG A 707 13.16 12.78 -28.97
N LEU A 708 14.37 12.45 -28.53
CA LEU A 708 15.14 13.18 -27.51
C LEU A 708 16.19 14.12 -28.10
N ALA A 709 16.47 14.01 -29.40
CA ALA A 709 17.24 14.97 -30.19
C ALA A 709 16.37 16.17 -30.58
#